data_AF-A0A1V4XSR7-F1
#
_entry.id   AF-A0A1V4XSR7-F1
#
_cell.length_a   1.000
_cell.length_b   1.000
_cell.length_c   1.000
_cell.angle_alpha   90.00
_cell.angle_beta   90.00
_cell.angle_gamma   90.00
#
_symmetry.space_group_name_H-M   'P 1'
#
loop_
_entity.id
_entity.type
_entity.pdbx_description
1 polymer ?
#
loop_
_entity_poly.entity_id
_entity_poly.type
_entity_poly.pdbx_seq_one_letter_code
_entity_poly.pdbx_strand_id
1 'polypeptide(L)'
;MSAFLYDGFIEHCRHKPREHRFRYPLYVYGFDLEDLPELDRRLPFFGYNRFRPAAVHDRDYLDEGPGTIREKLDRFLAKEGFGEPVARVFLVTSPRYFNYVFNPVSFYWLFAADGSLAGNVAEVNNTFGEKHLYILRSPRRAGGDRTAAYSAEKAFHVSPFNRIEGTYEFTFADISKELDVRIDIRKEGEIVFEAQLRGSPEPLTAASQLRMFLRHPVAPHLSMPRILYEAARLSFGKKLTYHDKPAPLSPMTIRVNPPTLVQRRCMKTAFDLFGRAERGVLRMRLPDGSVKTFGEASSPGDVEMTVRDWRFFSRAVIGGDIGLGESYMDDEWDAPDLAGTLAWFIRNRDAFFGRYQRLEPVFDRLNRILYPMVENSIHGSRKNIITHYDLGNEFFKVFLDPSMTYSCARWLNENDTLEQAQKNKLQDMIRKAAIGPGDHVLEIGCGWGSFAVEAVKTTGCRLTGITISDAQYEVARERIRREAIEDRVEIILRDYREIRGPFDRIVSIEMLEAVGHRYLQKFFECCDRLLRPGGVMALQFISIPDRRYDQYRRGHDWIRKHIFPGGELPSLTVVMESVAKRTCLNVQGVENIGKDYARTLREWRKRFLAGIDRVAALGFDRTFQRKWVYYLAGCEACFATGYLGDLQMVMTKSEIGF
;
A
#
# COMPACT_ATOMS: atom_id res chain seq x y z
N MET A 1 -35.08 19.52 28.88
CA MET A 1 -34.39 20.70 28.31
C MET A 1 -34.64 20.69 26.82
N SER A 2 -35.27 21.77 26.35
CA SER A 2 -35.58 22.08 24.95
C SER A 2 -34.34 22.01 24.07
N ALA A 3 -34.47 21.56 22.82
CA ALA A 3 -33.38 21.60 21.85
C ALA A 3 -32.78 23.03 21.69
N PHE A 4 -31.47 23.09 21.51
CA PHE A 4 -30.66 24.32 21.41
C PHE A 4 -29.76 24.31 20.18
N LEU A 5 -29.45 25.51 19.69
CA LEU A 5 -28.32 25.82 18.83
C LEU A 5 -27.23 26.43 19.69
N TYR A 6 -25.98 26.03 19.48
CA TYR A 6 -24.84 26.66 20.11
C TYR A 6 -24.04 27.42 19.07
N ASP A 7 -23.99 28.74 19.22
CA ASP A 7 -23.12 29.64 18.47
C ASP A 7 -21.83 29.82 19.27
N GLY A 8 -20.70 29.46 18.68
CA GLY A 8 -19.47 29.30 19.43
C GLY A 8 -18.22 29.14 18.57
N PHE A 9 -17.20 28.53 19.16
CA PHE A 9 -15.91 28.31 18.51
C PHE A 9 -15.25 27.00 18.96
N ILE A 10 -14.35 26.52 18.12
CA ILE A 10 -13.31 25.57 18.51
C ILE A 10 -11.98 26.30 18.55
N GLU A 11 -11.21 26.06 19.60
CA GLU A 11 -9.82 26.46 19.72
C GLU A 11 -8.93 25.23 19.89
N HIS A 12 -7.82 25.21 19.16
CA HIS A 12 -6.77 24.21 19.31
C HIS A 12 -5.46 24.90 19.67
N CYS A 13 -4.83 24.44 20.75
CA CYS A 13 -3.54 24.91 21.23
C CYS A 13 -2.57 23.75 21.29
N ARG A 14 -1.53 23.77 20.45
CA ARG A 14 -0.42 22.84 20.52
C ARG A 14 0.74 23.52 21.25
N HIS A 15 1.26 22.87 22.28
CA HIS A 15 2.43 23.33 23.04
C HIS A 15 3.72 22.64 22.56
N LYS A 16 3.65 21.35 22.23
CA LYS A 16 4.81 20.54 21.80
C LYS A 16 4.54 19.72 20.53
N PRO A 17 5.58 19.37 19.75
CA PRO A 17 6.98 19.83 19.85
C PRO A 17 7.19 21.25 19.29
N ARG A 18 6.18 21.82 18.62
CA ARG A 18 6.18 23.19 18.11
C ARG A 18 4.88 23.86 18.50
N GLU A 19 4.97 25.09 19.01
CA GLU A 19 3.81 25.88 19.36
C GLU A 19 2.99 26.26 18.13
N HIS A 20 1.67 26.06 18.23
CA HIS A 20 0.70 26.46 17.22
C HIS A 20 -0.70 26.59 17.82
N ARG A 21 -1.36 27.73 17.60
CA ARG A 21 -2.73 27.99 18.06
C ARG A 21 -3.58 28.44 16.90
N PHE A 22 -4.80 27.92 16.82
CA PHE A 22 -5.81 28.43 15.90
C PHE A 22 -7.22 28.28 16.49
N ARG A 23 -8.08 29.23 16.13
CA ARG A 23 -9.47 29.31 16.59
C ARG A 23 -10.37 29.58 15.40
N TYR A 24 -11.51 28.92 15.34
CA TYR A 24 -12.50 29.12 14.29
C TYR A 24 -13.93 28.96 14.81
N PRO A 25 -14.89 29.66 14.20
CA PRO A 25 -16.29 29.56 14.60
C PRO A 25 -16.85 28.16 14.34
N LEU A 26 -17.70 27.68 15.25
CA LEU A 26 -18.43 26.41 15.14
C LEU A 26 -19.89 26.61 15.53
N TYR A 27 -20.76 25.87 14.85
CA TYR A 27 -22.19 25.81 15.07
C TYR A 27 -22.59 24.36 15.29
N VAL A 28 -23.15 24.05 16.46
CA VAL A 28 -23.61 22.68 16.79
C VAL A 28 -25.02 22.70 17.36
N TYR A 29 -25.70 21.57 17.22
CA TYR A 29 -27.06 21.36 17.69
C TYR A 29 -27.00 20.53 18.96
N GLY A 30 -27.79 20.90 19.97
CA GLY A 30 -28.01 20.10 21.17
C GLY A 30 -29.48 19.73 21.30
N PHE A 31 -29.79 18.46 21.54
CA PHE A 31 -31.17 18.03 21.76
C PHE A 31 -31.22 16.74 22.58
N ASP A 32 -32.38 16.51 23.19
CA ASP A 32 -32.69 15.19 23.71
C ASP A 32 -32.86 14.20 22.57
N LEU A 33 -32.33 12.98 22.71
CA LEU A 33 -32.52 11.96 21.69
C LEU A 33 -33.99 11.58 21.54
N GLU A 34 -34.78 11.65 22.61
CA GLU A 34 -36.21 11.32 22.59
C GLU A 34 -37.05 12.40 21.88
N ASP A 35 -36.55 13.63 21.79
CA ASP A 35 -37.23 14.75 21.14
C ASP A 35 -37.09 14.72 19.61
N LEU A 36 -36.16 13.94 19.05
CA LEU A 36 -35.84 13.92 17.60
C LEU A 36 -37.07 13.75 16.68
N PRO A 37 -38.01 12.81 16.94
CA PRO A 37 -39.21 12.66 16.12
C PRO A 37 -40.21 13.82 16.26
N GLU A 38 -40.22 14.53 17.39
CA GLU A 38 -41.03 15.74 17.56
C GLU A 38 -40.40 16.93 16.82
N LEU A 39 -39.08 17.10 16.93
CA LEU A 39 -38.33 18.16 16.24
C LEU A 39 -38.50 18.08 14.71
N ASP A 40 -38.46 16.88 14.13
CA ASP A 40 -38.73 16.64 12.70
C ASP A 40 -40.14 17.10 12.27
N ARG A 41 -41.14 16.88 13.13
CA ARG A 41 -42.53 17.30 12.88
C ARG A 41 -42.70 18.82 13.02
N ARG A 42 -42.04 19.43 14.00
CA ARG A 42 -42.26 20.83 14.39
C ARG A 42 -41.42 21.83 13.60
N LEU A 43 -40.21 21.46 13.17
CA LEU A 43 -39.25 22.39 12.58
C LEU A 43 -39.12 22.16 11.06
N PRO A 44 -39.48 23.15 10.21
CA PRO A 44 -39.52 22.95 8.76
C PRO A 44 -38.15 22.75 8.10
N PHE A 45 -37.08 23.14 8.78
CA PHE A 45 -35.71 23.09 8.29
C PHE A 45 -34.86 21.97 8.90
N PHE A 46 -35.41 21.23 9.87
CA PHE A 46 -34.75 20.11 10.53
C PHE A 46 -35.40 18.79 10.13
N GLY A 47 -34.59 17.78 9.87
CA GLY A 47 -35.05 16.44 9.49
C GLY A 47 -34.46 15.35 10.37
N TYR A 48 -35.29 14.39 10.79
CA TYR A 48 -34.83 13.15 11.42
C TYR A 48 -35.03 11.98 10.45
N ASN A 49 -33.94 11.31 10.07
CA ASN A 49 -33.89 10.28 9.03
C ASN A 49 -34.48 10.70 7.66
N ARG A 50 -34.62 12.01 7.43
CA ARG A 50 -35.22 12.60 6.23
C ARG A 50 -34.39 13.78 5.74
N PHE A 51 -34.37 13.97 4.42
CA PHE A 51 -33.68 15.11 3.81
C PHE A 51 -34.36 16.44 4.19
N ARG A 52 -33.58 17.32 4.82
CA ARG A 52 -33.87 18.72 5.15
C ARG A 52 -32.54 19.53 5.14
N PRO A 53 -32.57 20.87 5.12
CA PRO A 53 -31.36 21.69 5.19
C PRO A 53 -30.42 21.33 6.35
N ALA A 54 -30.98 21.08 7.55
CA ALA A 54 -30.27 20.42 8.63
C ALA A 54 -30.90 19.04 8.89
N ALA A 55 -30.12 17.96 8.98
CA ALA A 55 -30.68 16.63 9.20
C ALA A 55 -29.79 15.74 10.09
N VAL A 56 -30.44 14.91 10.91
CA VAL A 56 -29.82 13.87 11.74
C VAL A 56 -30.31 12.52 11.23
N HIS A 57 -29.39 11.59 10.96
CA HIS A 57 -29.74 10.23 10.57
C HIS A 57 -29.12 9.23 11.53
N ASP A 58 -29.86 8.20 11.94
CA ASP A 58 -29.38 7.16 12.85
C ASP A 58 -28.12 6.46 12.36
N ARG A 59 -27.98 6.31 11.04
CA ARG A 59 -26.79 5.70 10.39
C ARG A 59 -25.50 6.51 10.56
N ASP A 60 -25.59 7.77 10.96
CA ASP A 60 -24.43 8.66 11.05
C ASP A 60 -23.76 8.62 12.42
N TYR A 61 -24.35 7.94 13.40
CA TYR A 61 -23.90 7.93 14.79
C TYR A 61 -23.64 6.51 15.26
N LEU A 62 -22.58 6.35 16.06
CA LEU A 62 -22.20 5.07 16.66
C LEU A 62 -21.93 4.00 15.58
N ASP A 63 -22.47 2.78 15.74
CA ASP A 63 -22.31 1.69 14.78
C ASP A 63 -23.31 1.72 13.62
N GLU A 64 -23.01 0.96 12.56
CA GLU A 64 -23.91 0.78 11.40
C GLU A 64 -25.05 -0.22 11.69
N GLY A 65 -25.18 -0.71 12.92
CA GLY A 65 -26.23 -1.64 13.31
C GLY A 65 -27.64 -1.03 13.17
N PRO A 66 -28.68 -1.86 13.12
CA PRO A 66 -30.06 -1.37 13.08
C PRO A 66 -30.45 -0.68 14.41
N GLY A 67 -31.44 0.21 14.34
CA GLY A 67 -32.00 0.92 15.49
C GLY A 67 -31.71 2.43 15.51
N THR A 68 -32.31 3.10 16.47
CA THR A 68 -32.13 4.54 16.73
C THR A 68 -30.78 4.84 17.37
N ILE A 69 -30.32 6.11 17.35
CA ILE A 69 -29.11 6.54 18.09
C ILE A 69 -29.18 6.09 19.56
N ARG A 70 -30.36 6.20 20.19
CA ARG A 70 -30.57 5.82 21.59
C ARG A 70 -30.35 4.32 21.82
N GLU A 71 -31.00 3.47 21.02
CA GLU A 71 -30.87 2.02 21.12
C GLU A 71 -29.44 1.54 20.87
N LYS A 72 -28.75 2.14 19.89
CA LYS A 72 -27.33 1.87 19.63
C LYS A 72 -26.47 2.22 20.83
N LEU A 73 -26.70 3.39 21.43
CA LEU A 73 -25.94 3.85 22.59
C LEU A 73 -26.15 2.91 23.77
N ASP A 74 -27.40 2.54 24.07
CA ASP A 74 -27.73 1.63 25.16
C ASP A 74 -27.04 0.26 24.98
N ARG A 75 -26.95 -0.26 23.75
CA ARG A 75 -26.17 -1.49 23.46
C ARG A 75 -24.69 -1.33 23.79
N PHE A 76 -24.07 -0.21 23.40
CA PHE A 76 -22.67 0.06 23.73
C PHE A 76 -22.44 0.21 25.23
N LEU A 77 -23.31 0.95 25.92
CA LEU A 77 -23.25 1.13 27.37
C LEU A 77 -23.39 -0.20 28.11
N ALA A 78 -24.35 -1.04 27.70
CA ALA A 78 -24.55 -2.37 28.28
C ALA A 78 -23.35 -3.29 28.04
N LYS A 79 -22.85 -3.36 26.79
CA LYS A 79 -21.69 -4.20 26.42
C LYS A 79 -20.45 -3.87 27.24
N GLU A 80 -20.21 -2.59 27.47
CA GLU A 80 -19.04 -2.14 28.21
C GLU A 80 -19.28 -2.15 29.74
N GLY A 81 -20.47 -2.50 30.22
CA GLY A 81 -20.79 -2.58 31.65
C GLY A 81 -20.92 -1.21 32.32
N PHE A 82 -21.57 -0.24 31.67
CA PHE A 82 -21.96 1.04 32.27
C PHE A 82 -23.06 0.78 33.30
N GLY A 83 -22.68 0.54 34.56
CA GLY A 83 -23.53 -0.05 35.61
C GLY A 83 -24.68 0.81 36.14
N GLU A 84 -24.91 2.02 35.61
CA GLU A 84 -25.99 2.93 36.03
C GLU A 84 -27.09 3.02 34.97
N PRO A 85 -28.38 2.95 35.35
CA PRO A 85 -29.48 3.11 34.41
C PRO A 85 -29.55 4.56 33.89
N VAL A 86 -29.36 4.74 32.59
CA VAL A 86 -29.47 6.04 31.92
C VAL A 86 -30.94 6.31 31.59
N ALA A 87 -31.54 7.30 32.24
CA ALA A 87 -32.91 7.70 31.93
C ALA A 87 -32.95 8.58 30.67
N ARG A 88 -32.04 9.55 30.56
CA ARG A 88 -32.12 10.61 29.55
C ARG A 88 -30.76 10.87 28.91
N VAL A 89 -30.75 11.15 27.60
CA VAL A 89 -29.51 11.38 26.84
C VAL A 89 -29.62 12.68 26.05
N PHE A 90 -28.74 13.63 26.35
CA PHE A 90 -28.62 14.88 25.61
C PHE A 90 -27.42 14.81 24.66
N LEU A 91 -27.67 14.91 23.36
CA LEU A 91 -26.66 14.85 22.30
C LEU A 91 -26.31 16.25 21.81
N VAL A 92 -25.02 16.59 21.80
CA VAL A 92 -24.47 17.74 21.08
C VAL A 92 -23.68 17.24 19.87
N THR A 93 -24.04 17.69 18.68
CA THR A 93 -23.47 17.21 17.41
C THR A 93 -23.55 18.25 16.29
N SER A 94 -22.76 18.03 15.24
CA SER A 94 -22.92 18.70 13.95
C SER A 94 -23.86 17.87 13.05
N PRO A 95 -25.10 18.33 12.77
CA PRO A 95 -25.99 17.60 11.86
C PRO A 95 -25.48 17.68 10.41
N ARG A 96 -26.07 16.87 9.53
CA ARG A 96 -25.89 17.04 8.08
C ARG A 96 -26.40 18.42 7.68
N TYR A 97 -25.65 19.11 6.84
CA TYR A 97 -26.01 20.39 6.27
C TYR A 97 -26.14 20.25 4.75
N PHE A 98 -27.34 20.47 4.20
CA PHE A 98 -27.69 20.13 2.82
C PHE A 98 -27.19 18.73 2.40
N ASN A 99 -27.34 17.76 3.32
CA ASN A 99 -26.92 16.37 3.18
C ASN A 99 -25.40 16.12 3.06
N TYR A 100 -24.56 17.14 3.25
CA TYR A 100 -23.13 17.00 3.51
C TYR A 100 -22.89 16.90 5.02
N VAL A 101 -21.97 16.05 5.46
CA VAL A 101 -21.62 15.93 6.88
C VAL A 101 -20.12 15.90 7.05
N PHE A 102 -19.62 16.79 7.90
CA PHE A 102 -18.32 16.70 8.51
C PHE A 102 -18.51 16.93 10.01
N ASN A 103 -18.65 15.83 10.75
CA ASN A 103 -18.85 15.86 12.19
C ASN A 103 -17.57 15.35 12.87
N PRO A 104 -16.70 16.23 13.39
CA PRO A 104 -15.44 15.81 13.99
C PRO A 104 -15.63 15.14 15.35
N VAL A 105 -16.67 15.52 16.09
CA VAL A 105 -16.97 14.97 17.41
C VAL A 105 -18.44 15.15 17.78
N SER A 106 -19.03 14.12 18.39
CA SER A 106 -20.31 14.21 19.09
C SER A 106 -20.12 13.94 20.57
N PHE A 107 -20.87 14.64 21.42
CA PHE A 107 -20.85 14.43 22.86
C PHE A 107 -22.24 14.08 23.37
N TYR A 108 -22.30 13.05 24.22
CA TYR A 108 -23.52 12.59 24.86
C TYR A 108 -23.41 12.84 26.36
N TRP A 109 -24.37 13.55 26.95
CA TRP A 109 -24.54 13.66 28.41
C TRP A 109 -25.59 12.65 28.84
N LEU A 110 -25.20 11.77 29.77
CA LEU A 110 -26.03 10.68 30.28
C LEU A 110 -26.57 11.09 31.65
N PHE A 111 -27.89 11.19 31.79
CA PHE A 111 -28.55 11.57 33.02
C PHE A 111 -29.30 10.38 33.64
N ALA A 112 -29.18 10.24 34.96
CA ALA A 112 -29.96 9.28 35.74
C ALA A 112 -31.40 9.78 35.94
N ALA A 113 -32.27 8.92 36.48
CA ALA A 113 -33.69 9.23 36.69
C ALA A 113 -33.94 10.40 37.67
N ASP A 114 -33.00 10.67 38.58
CA ASP A 114 -33.04 11.79 39.51
C ASP A 114 -32.52 13.12 38.90
N GLY A 115 -32.11 13.09 37.63
CA GLY A 115 -31.57 14.23 36.90
C GLY A 115 -30.08 14.50 37.12
N SER A 116 -29.39 13.68 37.92
CA SER A 116 -27.94 13.78 38.10
C SER A 116 -27.17 13.28 36.87
N LEU A 117 -25.95 13.78 36.67
CA LEU A 117 -25.07 13.37 35.58
C LEU A 117 -24.40 12.03 35.91
N ALA A 118 -24.83 10.96 35.23
CA ALA A 118 -24.26 9.61 35.37
C ALA A 118 -22.91 9.47 34.63
N GLY A 119 -22.75 10.16 33.50
CA GLY A 119 -21.51 10.13 32.73
C GLY A 119 -21.60 10.83 31.38
N ASN A 120 -20.54 10.69 30.59
CA ASN A 120 -20.46 11.23 29.24
C ASN A 120 -19.97 10.17 28.24
N VAL A 121 -20.31 10.36 26.96
CA VAL A 121 -19.67 9.64 25.85
C VAL A 121 -19.15 10.66 24.86
N ALA A 122 -17.91 10.46 24.38
CA ALA A 122 -17.35 11.23 23.28
C ALA A 122 -17.17 10.32 22.06
N GLU A 123 -17.89 10.61 20.99
CA GLU A 123 -17.73 9.96 19.69
C GLU A 123 -16.83 10.82 18.80
N VAL A 124 -15.58 10.41 18.66
CA VAL A 124 -14.53 11.18 17.95
C VAL A 124 -14.37 10.60 16.55
N ASN A 125 -14.41 11.46 15.53
CA ASN A 125 -14.25 11.08 14.12
C ASN A 125 -12.89 11.59 13.61
N ASN A 126 -12.20 10.80 12.79
CA ASN A 126 -10.94 11.23 12.15
C ASN A 126 -11.12 11.52 10.66
N THR A 127 -10.11 12.17 10.07
CA THR A 127 -10.05 12.45 8.63
C THR A 127 -9.88 11.19 7.77
N PHE A 128 -9.71 10.02 8.39
CA PHE A 128 -9.57 8.73 7.72
C PHE A 128 -10.89 7.94 7.68
N GLY A 129 -12.01 8.53 8.12
CA GLY A 129 -13.32 7.91 8.07
C GLY A 129 -13.55 6.80 9.08
N GLU A 130 -12.87 6.90 10.22
CA GLU A 130 -13.13 6.10 11.40
C GLU A 130 -13.78 6.96 12.47
N LYS A 131 -14.47 6.28 13.38
CA LYS A 131 -15.03 6.84 14.60
C LYS A 131 -14.53 6.04 15.79
N HIS A 132 -14.41 6.67 16.94
CA HIS A 132 -14.04 6.01 18.17
C HIS A 132 -14.90 6.52 19.31
N LEU A 133 -15.41 5.60 20.13
CA LEU A 133 -16.23 5.93 21.29
C LEU A 133 -15.40 5.87 22.57
N TYR A 134 -15.32 7.01 23.27
CA TYR A 134 -14.82 7.09 24.64
C TYR A 134 -15.99 7.09 25.60
N ILE A 135 -16.16 6.02 26.37
CA ILE A 135 -17.17 5.95 27.45
C ILE A 135 -16.54 6.49 28.73
N LEU A 136 -17.02 7.63 29.19
CA LEU A 136 -16.45 8.41 30.30
C LEU A 136 -17.28 8.22 31.56
N ARG A 137 -16.77 7.40 32.49
CA ARG A 137 -17.45 6.95 33.71
C ARG A 137 -16.90 7.63 34.96
N SER A 138 -17.68 7.60 36.03
CA SER A 138 -17.25 7.99 37.39
C SER A 138 -16.60 9.38 37.41
N PRO A 139 -17.37 10.44 37.14
CA PRO A 139 -16.84 11.80 37.05
C PRO A 139 -16.11 12.19 38.33
N ARG A 140 -14.88 12.69 38.19
CA ARG A 140 -14.25 13.45 39.28
C ARG A 140 -14.89 14.84 39.30
N ARG A 141 -15.21 15.36 40.49
CA ARG A 141 -15.64 16.76 40.63
C ARG A 141 -14.53 17.67 40.11
N ALA A 142 -14.81 18.41 39.04
CA ALA A 142 -13.93 19.45 38.55
C ALA A 142 -14.06 20.68 39.46
N GLY A 143 -12.96 21.42 39.69
CA GLY A 143 -13.02 22.68 40.43
C GLY A 143 -13.65 23.81 39.61
N GLY A 144 -14.27 24.79 40.29
CA GLY A 144 -14.86 25.98 39.66
C GLY A 144 -16.24 25.72 39.00
N ASP A 145 -16.50 26.34 37.85
CA ASP A 145 -17.78 26.27 37.10
C ASP A 145 -17.99 24.96 36.31
N ARG A 146 -17.12 23.95 36.49
CA ARG A 146 -17.11 22.71 35.70
C ARG A 146 -17.71 21.55 36.48
N THR A 147 -18.49 20.72 35.79
CA THR A 147 -19.31 19.69 36.45
C THR A 147 -18.64 18.32 36.49
N ALA A 148 -17.83 17.98 35.49
CA ALA A 148 -17.21 16.65 35.41
C ALA A 148 -15.83 16.67 34.72
N ALA A 149 -14.90 15.87 35.26
CA ALA A 149 -13.61 15.59 34.65
C ALA A 149 -13.37 14.06 34.54
N TYR A 150 -12.79 13.64 33.43
CA TYR A 150 -12.52 12.23 33.09
C TYR A 150 -11.13 12.06 32.49
N SER A 151 -10.57 10.86 32.66
CA SER A 151 -9.29 10.46 32.07
C SER A 151 -9.50 9.19 31.25
N ALA A 152 -8.97 9.17 30.02
CA ALA A 152 -9.02 7.99 29.16
C ALA A 152 -7.72 7.85 28.37
N GLU A 153 -7.24 6.61 28.19
CA GLU A 153 -6.08 6.34 27.35
C GLU A 153 -6.33 6.78 25.91
N LYS A 154 -5.35 7.45 25.29
CA LYS A 154 -5.48 7.88 23.90
C LYS A 154 -5.41 6.67 22.99
N ALA A 155 -6.57 6.14 22.62
CA ALA A 155 -6.69 4.95 21.76
C ALA A 155 -6.97 5.25 20.26
N PHE A 156 -7.06 6.53 19.86
CA PHE A 156 -7.51 6.92 18.52
C PHE A 156 -6.54 7.91 17.83
N HIS A 157 -6.27 7.68 16.54
CA HIS A 157 -5.43 8.53 15.71
C HIS A 157 -6.28 9.59 15.00
N VAL A 158 -6.19 10.83 15.48
CA VAL A 158 -6.99 11.97 15.00
C VAL A 158 -6.19 12.96 14.13
N SER A 159 -4.86 12.91 14.18
CA SER A 159 -3.99 13.84 13.45
C SER A 159 -2.66 13.17 13.09
N PRO A 160 -2.17 13.30 11.84
CA PRO A 160 -0.87 12.75 11.43
C PRO A 160 0.32 13.41 12.14
N PHE A 161 0.12 14.51 12.87
CA PHE A 161 1.17 15.19 13.63
C PHE A 161 1.13 14.84 15.13
N ASN A 162 0.30 13.87 15.54
CA ASN A 162 0.22 13.36 16.91
C ASN A 162 0.16 11.83 16.90
N ARG A 163 1.11 11.19 17.58
CA ARG A 163 1.11 9.73 17.80
C ARG A 163 -0.06 9.28 18.69
N ILE A 164 -0.38 7.99 18.67
CA ILE A 164 -1.29 7.36 19.64
C ILE A 164 -0.50 7.05 20.92
N GLU A 165 -0.05 8.09 21.61
CA GLU A 165 0.65 7.98 22.89
C GLU A 165 0.07 9.04 23.83
N GLY A 166 -0.03 8.72 25.12
CA GLY A 166 -0.53 9.63 26.15
C GLY A 166 -1.99 9.41 26.54
N THR A 167 -2.51 10.33 27.36
CA THR A 167 -3.82 10.22 27.99
C THR A 167 -4.66 11.46 27.65
N TYR A 168 -5.93 11.27 27.35
CA TYR A 168 -6.90 12.35 27.23
C TYR A 168 -7.49 12.70 28.60
N GLU A 169 -7.48 13.98 28.95
CA GLU A 169 -8.26 14.55 30.04
C GLU A 169 -9.45 15.32 29.45
N PHE A 170 -10.66 14.80 29.66
CA PHE A 170 -11.89 15.45 29.24
C PHE A 170 -12.49 16.24 30.39
N THR A 171 -12.91 17.47 30.14
CA THR A 171 -13.66 18.27 31.11
C THR A 171 -14.91 18.84 30.49
N PHE A 172 -16.04 18.74 31.21
CA PHE A 172 -17.35 19.19 30.76
C PHE A 172 -17.92 20.20 31.76
N ALA A 173 -18.51 21.28 31.23
CA ALA A 173 -19.35 22.19 32.00
C ALA A 173 -20.81 21.69 32.10
N ASP A 174 -21.60 22.39 32.90
CA ASP A 174 -23.04 22.18 32.98
C ASP A 174 -23.70 22.56 31.65
N ILE A 175 -24.11 21.55 30.88
CA ILE A 175 -24.73 21.73 29.56
C ILE A 175 -26.06 22.49 29.62
N SER A 176 -26.67 22.62 30.80
CA SER A 176 -27.86 23.46 30.99
C SER A 176 -27.59 24.96 30.93
N LYS A 177 -26.33 25.36 31.15
CA LYS A 177 -25.89 26.77 31.21
C LYS A 177 -25.13 27.18 29.96
N GLU A 178 -24.11 26.41 29.58
CA GLU A 178 -23.30 26.65 28.40
C GLU A 178 -22.73 25.36 27.83
N LEU A 179 -22.36 25.39 26.55
CA LEU A 179 -21.49 24.36 26.00
C LEU A 179 -20.04 24.77 26.28
N ASP A 180 -19.35 24.06 27.17
CA ASP A 180 -17.88 24.14 27.32
C ASP A 180 -17.32 22.73 27.53
N VAL A 181 -16.61 22.23 26.53
CA VAL A 181 -15.95 20.92 26.54
C VAL A 181 -14.48 21.13 26.24
N ARG A 182 -13.61 20.64 27.13
CA ARG A 182 -12.16 20.69 26.97
C ARG A 182 -11.57 19.29 26.90
N ILE A 183 -10.60 19.12 26.00
CA ILE A 183 -9.87 17.88 25.81
C ILE A 183 -8.38 18.21 25.81
N ASP A 184 -7.68 17.80 26.85
CA ASP A 184 -6.25 17.98 27.00
C ASP A 184 -5.53 16.65 26.74
N ILE A 185 -4.45 16.68 25.97
CA ILE A 185 -3.58 15.51 25.75
C ILE A 185 -2.38 15.66 26.68
N ARG A 186 -2.22 14.71 27.60
CA ARG A 186 -1.03 14.61 28.44
C ARG A 186 -0.07 13.55 27.93
N LYS A 187 1.21 13.89 27.90
CA LYS A 187 2.31 12.95 27.69
C LYS A 187 3.37 13.18 28.76
N GLU A 188 3.77 12.12 29.46
CA GLU A 188 4.79 12.19 30.53
C GLU A 188 4.44 13.25 31.61
N GLY A 189 3.15 13.44 31.90
CA GLY A 189 2.64 14.40 32.90
C GLY A 189 2.40 15.82 32.37
N GLU A 190 2.91 16.18 31.19
CA GLU A 190 2.75 17.52 30.61
C GLU A 190 1.62 17.60 29.58
N ILE A 191 0.96 18.74 29.49
CA ILE A 191 -0.05 19.02 28.46
C ILE A 191 0.67 19.37 27.15
N VAL A 192 0.53 18.52 26.14
CA VAL A 192 1.15 18.73 24.82
C VAL A 192 0.22 19.36 23.80
N PHE A 193 -1.10 19.20 24.01
CA PHE A 193 -2.14 19.72 23.12
C PHE A 193 -3.45 19.91 23.89
N GLU A 194 -4.20 20.95 23.54
CA GLU A 194 -5.49 21.31 24.13
C GLU A 194 -6.49 21.61 23.02
N ALA A 195 -7.70 21.08 23.16
CA ALA A 195 -8.85 21.42 22.34
C ALA A 195 -9.97 21.93 23.24
N GLN A 196 -10.59 23.05 22.88
CA GLN A 196 -11.75 23.57 23.56
C GLN A 196 -12.88 23.83 22.58
N LEU A 197 -14.06 23.29 22.89
CA LEU A 197 -15.32 23.57 22.23
C LEU A 197 -16.18 24.40 23.18
N ARG A 198 -16.48 25.65 22.80
CA ARG A 198 -17.31 26.54 23.62
C ARG A 198 -18.42 27.20 22.80
N GLY A 199 -19.63 27.31 23.34
CA GLY A 199 -20.76 27.99 22.69
C GLY A 199 -21.87 28.40 23.65
N SER A 200 -22.58 29.47 23.28
CA SER A 200 -23.73 29.97 24.04
C SER A 200 -25.03 29.35 23.53
N PRO A 201 -25.95 28.90 24.41
CA PRO A 201 -27.20 28.28 23.99
C PRO A 201 -28.20 29.31 23.44
N GLU A 202 -28.79 29.01 22.29
CA GLU A 202 -29.97 29.68 21.72
C GLU A 202 -31.08 28.64 21.49
N PRO A 203 -32.35 28.88 21.87
CA PRO A 203 -33.42 27.92 21.61
C PRO A 203 -33.56 27.53 20.13
N LEU A 204 -33.73 26.23 19.87
CA LEU A 204 -33.90 25.71 18.51
C LEU A 204 -35.30 26.01 17.98
N THR A 205 -35.41 27.02 17.11
CA THR A 205 -36.64 27.46 16.46
C THR A 205 -36.43 27.58 14.95
N ALA A 206 -37.51 27.68 14.17
CA ALA A 206 -37.40 27.92 12.73
C ALA A 206 -36.65 29.23 12.41
N ALA A 207 -36.85 30.27 13.22
CA ALA A 207 -36.20 31.57 13.07
C ALA A 207 -34.69 31.50 13.39
N SER A 208 -34.31 30.83 14.48
CA SER A 208 -32.89 30.68 14.84
C SER A 208 -32.13 29.80 13.84
N GLN A 209 -32.76 28.73 13.32
CA GLN A 209 -32.16 27.93 12.23
C GLN A 209 -31.96 28.73 10.94
N LEU A 210 -32.97 29.49 10.50
CA LEU A 210 -32.86 30.30 9.29
C LEU A 210 -31.76 31.37 9.44
N ARG A 211 -31.69 32.03 10.61
CA ARG A 211 -30.64 33.01 10.91
C ARG A 211 -29.25 32.38 10.84
N MET A 212 -29.09 31.16 11.37
CA MET A 212 -27.83 30.41 11.27
C MET A 212 -27.45 30.10 9.82
N PHE A 213 -28.42 29.67 8.99
CA PHE A 213 -28.15 29.39 7.58
C PHE A 213 -27.66 30.61 6.80
N LEU A 214 -28.21 31.78 7.13
CA LEU A 214 -27.81 33.05 6.50
C LEU A 214 -26.44 33.53 6.98
N ARG A 215 -26.10 33.34 8.26
CA ARG A 215 -24.78 33.75 8.79
C ARG A 215 -23.66 32.80 8.36
N HIS A 216 -23.96 31.52 8.15
CA HIS A 216 -22.97 30.46 7.91
C HIS A 216 -23.28 29.57 6.70
N PRO A 217 -23.49 30.13 5.50
CA PRO A 217 -24.01 29.39 4.35
C PRO A 217 -23.10 28.25 3.88
N VAL A 218 -21.79 28.34 4.12
CA VAL A 218 -20.78 27.36 3.68
C VAL A 218 -19.92 26.81 4.83
N ALA A 219 -20.23 27.13 6.09
CA ALA A 219 -19.35 26.80 7.20
C ALA A 219 -19.02 25.29 7.33
N PRO A 220 -19.96 24.35 7.17
CA PRO A 220 -19.66 22.92 7.21
C PRO A 220 -18.68 22.47 6.11
N HIS A 221 -18.72 23.12 4.94
CA HIS A 221 -17.82 22.84 3.82
C HIS A 221 -16.40 23.42 4.02
N LEU A 222 -16.22 24.35 4.95
CA LEU A 222 -14.91 24.96 5.23
C LEU A 222 -14.07 24.17 6.23
N SER A 223 -14.65 23.23 6.97
CA SER A 223 -13.93 22.45 7.99
C SER A 223 -12.76 21.64 7.41
N MET A 224 -12.99 20.87 6.34
CA MET A 224 -11.91 20.10 5.68
C MET A 224 -10.83 20.99 5.04
N PRO A 225 -11.17 22.02 4.24
CA PRO A 225 -10.18 22.98 3.74
C PRO A 225 -9.34 23.64 4.85
N ARG A 226 -9.96 24.00 5.98
CA ARG A 226 -9.23 24.54 7.15
C ARG A 226 -8.27 23.52 7.76
N ILE A 227 -8.71 22.26 7.91
CA ILE A 227 -7.85 21.17 8.41
C ILE A 227 -6.65 20.96 7.47
N LEU A 228 -6.88 20.92 6.15
CA LEU A 228 -5.80 20.75 5.17
C LEU A 228 -4.86 21.96 5.15
N TYR A 229 -5.40 23.18 5.25
CA TYR A 229 -4.60 24.40 5.33
C TYR A 229 -3.70 24.41 6.57
N GLU A 230 -4.24 24.09 7.74
CA GLU A 230 -3.45 24.02 8.98
C GLU A 230 -2.46 22.83 8.93
N ALA A 231 -2.84 21.68 8.37
CA ALA A 231 -1.92 20.57 8.14
C ALA A 231 -0.75 20.95 7.23
N ALA A 232 -1.01 21.71 6.16
CA ALA A 232 0.04 22.24 5.29
C ALA A 232 0.95 23.23 6.02
N ARG A 233 0.41 24.12 6.87
CA ARG A 233 1.21 25.03 7.70
C ARG A 233 2.09 24.28 8.70
N LEU A 234 1.58 23.21 9.30
CA LEU A 234 2.34 22.37 10.23
C LEU A 234 3.46 21.60 9.52
N SER A 235 3.16 21.02 8.35
CA SER A 235 4.12 20.25 7.55
C SER A 235 5.18 21.14 6.91
N PHE A 236 4.78 22.12 6.08
CA PHE A 236 5.70 22.94 5.30
C PHE A 236 6.25 24.14 6.09
N GLY A 237 5.42 24.77 6.92
CA GLY A 237 5.80 25.97 7.67
C GLY A 237 6.54 25.65 8.98
N LYS A 238 6.12 24.62 9.71
CA LYS A 238 6.69 24.25 11.03
C LYS A 238 7.56 22.98 10.99
N LYS A 239 7.67 22.31 9.83
CA LYS A 239 8.49 21.10 9.61
C LYS A 239 8.21 19.99 10.63
N LEU A 240 6.93 19.82 10.98
CA LEU A 240 6.51 18.73 11.88
C LEU A 240 6.60 17.38 11.18
N THR A 241 7.08 16.38 11.92
CA THR A 241 7.14 15.01 11.45
C THR A 241 5.73 14.47 11.20
N TYR A 242 5.52 13.97 9.99
CA TYR A 242 4.33 13.22 9.63
C TYR A 242 4.44 11.80 10.20
N HIS A 243 3.37 11.32 10.83
CA HIS A 243 3.26 9.96 11.33
C HIS A 243 2.16 9.24 10.57
N ASP A 244 2.49 8.05 10.07
CA ASP A 244 1.51 7.18 9.44
C ASP A 244 0.43 6.74 10.42
N LYS A 245 -0.76 6.53 9.90
CA LYS A 245 -1.89 6.03 10.67
C LYS A 245 -1.61 4.58 11.11
N PRO A 246 -1.59 4.28 12.41
CA PRO A 246 -1.43 2.91 12.89
C PRO A 246 -2.73 2.12 12.73
N ALA A 247 -2.64 0.79 12.76
CA ALA A 247 -3.83 -0.05 12.83
C ALA A 247 -4.61 0.27 14.12
N PRO A 248 -5.94 0.42 14.07
CA PRO A 248 -6.74 0.68 15.25
C PRO A 248 -6.67 -0.51 16.20
N LEU A 249 -6.22 -0.25 17.43
CA LEU A 249 -6.03 -1.27 18.47
C LEU A 249 -7.29 -1.50 19.31
N SER A 250 -8.21 -0.54 19.31
CA SER A 250 -9.39 -0.59 20.17
C SER A 250 -10.63 -1.14 19.45
N PRO A 251 -11.37 -2.06 20.10
CA PRO A 251 -12.64 -2.58 19.58
C PRO A 251 -13.75 -1.50 19.50
N MET A 252 -13.53 -0.32 20.10
CA MET A 252 -14.45 0.83 20.03
C MET A 252 -14.24 1.68 18.76
N THR A 253 -13.30 1.31 17.89
CA THR A 253 -13.05 2.02 16.63
C THR A 253 -13.94 1.48 15.51
N ILE A 254 -14.97 2.24 15.15
CA ILE A 254 -15.95 1.94 14.11
C ILE A 254 -15.42 2.49 12.79
N ARG A 255 -15.30 1.64 11.77
CA ARG A 255 -14.96 2.09 10.41
C ARG A 255 -16.27 2.30 9.64
N VAL A 256 -16.19 3.11 8.57
CA VAL A 256 -17.15 3.24 7.45
C VAL A 256 -17.71 4.66 7.33
N ASN A 257 -17.05 5.45 6.50
CA ASN A 257 -17.70 6.56 5.81
C ASN A 257 -18.41 6.02 4.56
N PRO A 258 -19.57 6.57 4.15
CA PRO A 258 -20.16 6.22 2.87
C PRO A 258 -19.25 6.67 1.70
N PRO A 259 -19.30 6.00 0.54
CA PRO A 259 -18.48 6.40 -0.60
C PRO A 259 -18.89 7.78 -1.12
N THR A 260 -17.89 8.62 -1.41
CA THR A 260 -18.05 9.91 -2.10
C THR A 260 -18.62 9.74 -3.50
N LEU A 261 -19.08 10.81 -4.14
CA LEU A 261 -19.61 10.76 -5.51
C LEU A 261 -18.61 10.20 -6.53
N VAL A 262 -17.33 10.58 -6.41
CA VAL A 262 -16.26 10.07 -7.27
C VAL A 262 -16.05 8.57 -7.03
N GLN A 263 -15.94 8.15 -5.77
CA GLN A 263 -15.80 6.73 -5.42
C GLN A 263 -16.99 5.90 -5.89
N ARG A 264 -18.22 6.39 -5.78
CA ARG A 264 -19.41 5.69 -6.32
C ARG A 264 -19.35 5.51 -7.83
N ARG A 265 -18.89 6.52 -8.57
CA ARG A 265 -18.71 6.43 -10.03
C ARG A 265 -17.63 5.41 -10.37
N CYS A 266 -16.46 5.49 -9.74
CA CYS A 266 -15.38 4.52 -9.95
C CYS A 266 -15.79 3.10 -9.54
N MET A 267 -16.54 2.95 -8.45
CA MET A 267 -17.09 1.66 -8.01
C MET A 267 -18.02 1.07 -9.06
N LYS A 268 -18.94 1.88 -9.62
CA LYS A 268 -19.79 1.44 -10.74
C LYS A 268 -18.94 0.99 -11.93
N THR A 269 -17.95 1.80 -12.34
CA THR A 269 -17.03 1.44 -13.43
C THR A 269 -16.28 0.13 -13.15
N ALA A 270 -15.77 -0.06 -11.94
CA ALA A 270 -15.08 -1.28 -11.55
C ALA A 270 -16.02 -2.50 -11.61
N PHE A 271 -17.25 -2.38 -11.09
CA PHE A 271 -18.24 -3.46 -11.17
C PHE A 271 -18.65 -3.78 -12.61
N ASP A 272 -18.84 -2.76 -13.45
CA ASP A 272 -19.15 -2.94 -14.88
C ASP A 272 -18.00 -3.61 -15.64
N LEU A 273 -16.74 -3.42 -15.20
CA LEU A 273 -15.57 -4.11 -15.74
C LEU A 273 -15.50 -5.56 -15.24
N PHE A 274 -15.58 -5.77 -13.93
CA PHE A 274 -15.48 -7.09 -13.32
C PHE A 274 -16.63 -8.01 -13.73
N GLY A 275 -17.82 -7.46 -13.98
CA GLY A 275 -18.96 -8.19 -14.52
C GLY A 275 -18.73 -8.78 -15.93
N ARG A 276 -17.65 -8.40 -16.62
CA ARG A 276 -17.24 -8.98 -17.90
C ARG A 276 -16.22 -10.11 -17.76
N ALA A 277 -15.87 -10.49 -16.54
CA ALA A 277 -14.92 -11.57 -16.33
C ALA A 277 -15.48 -12.88 -16.90
N GLU A 278 -14.69 -13.54 -17.74
CA GLU A 278 -15.03 -14.80 -18.42
C GLU A 278 -14.31 -15.99 -17.77
N ARG A 279 -13.34 -15.74 -16.89
CA ARG A 279 -12.45 -16.77 -16.33
C ARG A 279 -12.39 -16.71 -14.81
N GLY A 280 -13.02 -17.69 -14.16
CA GLY A 280 -13.04 -17.88 -12.71
C GLY A 280 -13.93 -16.88 -11.97
N VAL A 281 -14.16 -17.11 -10.67
CA VAL A 281 -15.06 -16.30 -9.85
C VAL A 281 -14.29 -15.44 -8.85
N LEU A 282 -14.65 -14.15 -8.76
CA LEU A 282 -14.19 -13.24 -7.71
C LEU A 282 -15.34 -12.92 -6.75
N ARG A 283 -15.17 -13.26 -5.47
CA ARG A 283 -16.06 -12.82 -4.38
C ARG A 283 -15.42 -11.63 -3.66
N MET A 284 -16.03 -10.47 -3.80
CA MET A 284 -15.58 -9.22 -3.23
C MET A 284 -16.46 -8.82 -2.05
N ARG A 285 -15.90 -8.79 -0.84
CA ARG A 285 -16.52 -8.17 0.34
C ARG A 285 -16.23 -6.67 0.35
N LEU A 286 -17.26 -5.84 0.51
CA LEU A 286 -17.18 -4.39 0.52
C LEU A 286 -17.06 -3.82 1.94
N PRO A 287 -16.69 -2.54 2.10
CA PRO A 287 -16.56 -1.91 3.43
C PRO A 287 -17.85 -1.93 4.26
N ASP A 288 -19.01 -1.89 3.62
CA ASP A 288 -20.34 -2.01 4.26
C ASP A 288 -20.74 -3.46 4.61
N GLY A 289 -19.82 -4.42 4.44
CA GLY A 289 -20.04 -5.83 4.70
C GLY A 289 -20.79 -6.57 3.58
N SER A 290 -21.33 -5.87 2.58
CA SER A 290 -22.00 -6.53 1.47
C SER A 290 -21.00 -7.30 0.58
N VAL A 291 -21.49 -8.34 -0.09
CA VAL A 291 -20.65 -9.18 -0.97
C VAL A 291 -21.14 -9.06 -2.42
N LYS A 292 -20.21 -8.88 -3.33
CA LYS A 292 -20.42 -8.92 -4.78
C LYS A 292 -19.65 -10.08 -5.39
N THR A 293 -20.25 -10.77 -6.33
CA THR A 293 -19.64 -11.89 -7.04
C THR A 293 -19.54 -11.54 -8.53
N PHE A 294 -18.37 -11.79 -9.12
CA PHE A 294 -18.07 -11.53 -10.52
C PHE A 294 -17.51 -12.77 -11.20
N GLY A 295 -17.83 -12.98 -12.48
CA GLY A 295 -17.42 -14.15 -13.26
C GLY A 295 -18.39 -15.33 -13.15
N GLU A 296 -18.09 -16.42 -13.85
CA GLU A 296 -18.91 -17.64 -13.92
C GLU A 296 -18.25 -18.82 -13.18
N ALA A 297 -19.06 -19.59 -12.45
CA ALA A 297 -18.62 -20.73 -11.61
C ALA A 297 -18.14 -21.97 -12.39
N SER A 298 -18.06 -21.89 -13.71
CA SER A 298 -17.71 -22.99 -14.61
C SER A 298 -16.20 -23.27 -14.70
N SER A 299 -15.35 -22.47 -14.04
CA SER A 299 -13.89 -22.57 -14.13
C SER A 299 -13.22 -22.64 -12.74
N PRO A 300 -12.21 -23.50 -12.53
CA PRO A 300 -11.42 -23.48 -11.30
C PRO A 300 -10.70 -22.14 -11.12
N GLY A 301 -10.62 -21.65 -9.88
CA GLY A 301 -9.92 -20.40 -9.53
C GLY A 301 -10.78 -19.37 -8.80
N ASP A 302 -11.69 -19.82 -7.94
CA ASP A 302 -12.47 -18.96 -7.05
C ASP A 302 -11.54 -18.23 -6.09
N VAL A 303 -11.61 -16.91 -6.11
CA VAL A 303 -10.78 -16.03 -5.28
C VAL A 303 -11.66 -15.10 -4.47
N GLU A 304 -11.18 -14.75 -3.28
CA GLU A 304 -11.86 -13.84 -2.38
C GLU A 304 -11.00 -12.61 -2.14
N MET A 305 -11.63 -11.45 -2.18
CA MET A 305 -10.99 -10.20 -1.79
C MET A 305 -11.89 -9.40 -0.86
N THR A 306 -11.28 -8.68 0.07
CA THR A 306 -11.97 -7.78 1.00
C THR A 306 -11.50 -6.36 0.77
N VAL A 307 -12.39 -5.50 0.31
CA VAL A 307 -12.18 -4.05 0.24
C VAL A 307 -12.52 -3.46 1.60
N ARG A 308 -11.52 -2.85 2.25
CA ARG A 308 -11.63 -2.25 3.58
C ARG A 308 -11.95 -0.75 3.51
N ASP A 309 -11.64 -0.09 2.39
CA ASP A 309 -11.83 1.34 2.18
C ASP A 309 -12.34 1.66 0.76
N TRP A 310 -13.34 2.55 0.64
CA TRP A 310 -13.92 2.97 -0.64
C TRP A 310 -12.93 3.70 -1.57
N ARG A 311 -11.82 4.24 -1.05
CA ARG A 311 -10.72 4.84 -1.83
C ARG A 311 -10.13 3.86 -2.84
N PHE A 312 -10.16 2.57 -2.54
CA PHE A 312 -9.72 1.48 -3.42
C PHE A 312 -10.26 1.67 -4.85
N PHE A 313 -11.57 1.91 -5.00
CA PHE A 313 -12.20 2.00 -6.31
C PHE A 313 -11.68 3.17 -7.15
N SER A 314 -11.54 4.35 -6.53
CA SER A 314 -10.97 5.50 -7.22
C SER A 314 -9.50 5.28 -7.58
N ARG A 315 -8.71 4.64 -6.71
CA ARG A 315 -7.30 4.37 -6.98
C ARG A 315 -7.12 3.33 -8.07
N ALA A 316 -7.85 2.22 -8.02
CA ALA A 316 -7.76 1.16 -9.02
C ALA A 316 -8.21 1.64 -10.41
N VAL A 317 -9.32 2.40 -10.50
CA VAL A 317 -9.84 2.87 -11.80
C VAL A 317 -8.97 3.98 -12.39
N ILE A 318 -8.49 4.93 -11.58
CA ILE A 318 -7.72 6.09 -12.08
C ILE A 318 -6.23 5.74 -12.22
N GLY A 319 -5.67 5.03 -11.24
CA GLY A 319 -4.25 4.69 -11.16
C GLY A 319 -3.88 3.35 -11.77
N GLY A 320 -4.85 2.57 -12.29
CA GLY A 320 -4.58 1.29 -12.94
C GLY A 320 -3.88 0.29 -12.02
N ASP A 321 -2.88 -0.42 -12.55
CA ASP A 321 -2.05 -1.38 -11.81
C ASP A 321 -1.26 -0.73 -10.67
N ILE A 322 -0.76 0.50 -10.87
CA ILE A 322 -0.09 1.29 -9.82
C ILE A 322 -1.07 1.54 -8.66
N GLY A 323 -2.28 2.01 -8.98
CA GLY A 323 -3.30 2.28 -7.97
C GLY A 323 -3.80 1.02 -7.27
N LEU A 324 -3.89 -0.11 -7.97
CA LEU A 324 -4.22 -1.41 -7.39
C LEU A 324 -3.16 -1.85 -6.36
N GLY A 325 -1.88 -1.75 -6.70
CA GLY A 325 -0.78 -2.13 -5.81
C GLY A 325 -0.61 -1.19 -4.62
N GLU A 326 -0.69 0.12 -4.83
CA GLU A 326 -0.57 1.07 -3.71
C GLU A 326 -1.76 1.02 -2.76
N SER A 327 -2.98 0.78 -3.26
CA SER A 327 -4.12 0.56 -2.37
C SER A 327 -3.98 -0.72 -1.55
N TYR A 328 -3.28 -1.74 -2.05
CA TYR A 328 -2.92 -2.90 -1.23
C TYR A 328 -1.90 -2.51 -0.15
N MET A 329 -0.84 -1.77 -0.50
CA MET A 329 0.18 -1.29 0.44
C MET A 329 -0.44 -0.49 1.59
N ASP A 330 -1.41 0.37 1.27
CA ASP A 330 -2.11 1.25 2.22
C ASP A 330 -3.26 0.55 2.97
N ASP A 331 -3.35 -0.78 2.89
CA ASP A 331 -4.33 -1.62 3.59
C ASP A 331 -5.79 -1.30 3.23
N GLU A 332 -6.03 -0.74 2.04
CA GLU A 332 -7.38 -0.43 1.54
C GLU A 332 -8.11 -1.69 1.05
N TRP A 333 -7.38 -2.75 0.70
CA TRP A 333 -7.92 -4.06 0.37
C TRP A 333 -6.95 -5.19 0.71
N ASP A 334 -7.48 -6.41 0.79
CA ASP A 334 -6.71 -7.62 1.09
C ASP A 334 -7.33 -8.86 0.43
N ALA A 335 -6.55 -9.95 0.35
CA ALA A 335 -7.00 -11.22 -0.20
C ALA A 335 -6.28 -12.40 0.50
N PRO A 336 -6.99 -13.48 0.89
CA PRO A 336 -6.34 -14.67 1.46
C PRO A 336 -5.36 -15.32 0.49
N ASP A 337 -5.74 -15.43 -0.79
CA ASP A 337 -4.86 -15.82 -1.89
C ASP A 337 -4.60 -14.62 -2.80
N LEU A 338 -3.62 -13.82 -2.42
CA LEU A 338 -3.23 -12.63 -3.19
C LEU A 338 -2.74 -12.98 -4.60
N ALA A 339 -1.91 -14.03 -4.74
CA ALA A 339 -1.38 -14.44 -6.03
C ALA A 339 -2.50 -14.96 -6.95
N GLY A 340 -3.42 -15.77 -6.43
CA GLY A 340 -4.62 -16.18 -7.15
C GLY A 340 -5.50 -15.01 -7.56
N THR A 341 -5.71 -14.04 -6.67
CA THR A 341 -6.53 -12.83 -6.94
C THR A 341 -5.92 -11.99 -8.04
N LEU A 342 -4.60 -11.76 -8.00
CA LEU A 342 -3.88 -11.05 -9.07
C LEU A 342 -3.89 -11.84 -10.38
N ALA A 343 -3.78 -13.17 -10.32
CA ALA A 343 -3.90 -14.04 -11.50
C ALA A 343 -5.31 -13.95 -12.12
N TRP A 344 -6.36 -13.82 -11.32
CA TRP A 344 -7.72 -13.60 -11.82
C TRP A 344 -7.84 -12.28 -12.59
N PHE A 345 -7.25 -11.18 -12.09
CA PHE A 345 -7.21 -9.91 -12.83
C PHE A 345 -6.44 -10.06 -14.16
N ILE A 346 -5.30 -10.75 -14.15
CA ILE A 346 -4.48 -10.96 -15.35
C ILE A 346 -5.22 -11.78 -16.41
N ARG A 347 -5.87 -12.88 -16.02
CA ARG A 347 -6.62 -13.76 -16.94
C ARG A 347 -7.80 -13.05 -17.61
N ASN A 348 -8.38 -12.06 -16.96
CA ASN A 348 -9.53 -11.29 -17.45
C ASN A 348 -9.14 -9.93 -18.06
N ARG A 349 -7.84 -9.62 -18.19
CA ARG A 349 -7.33 -8.35 -18.73
C ARG A 349 -7.96 -7.98 -20.07
N ASP A 350 -8.01 -8.93 -21.01
CA ASP A 350 -8.52 -8.66 -22.35
C ASP A 350 -10.03 -8.36 -22.35
N ALA A 351 -10.81 -9.00 -21.47
CA ALA A 351 -12.24 -8.71 -21.29
C ALA A 351 -12.47 -7.31 -20.66
N PHE A 352 -11.60 -6.88 -19.75
CA PHE A 352 -11.67 -5.56 -19.13
C PHE A 352 -11.30 -4.44 -20.12
N PHE A 353 -10.22 -4.62 -20.88
CA PHE A 353 -9.60 -3.54 -21.67
C PHE A 353 -9.82 -3.64 -23.18
N GLY A 354 -10.38 -4.74 -23.70
CA GLY A 354 -10.56 -4.97 -25.15
C GLY A 354 -11.33 -3.88 -25.90
N ARG A 355 -12.25 -3.16 -25.23
CA ARG A 355 -12.98 -2.01 -25.82
C ARG A 355 -12.35 -0.65 -25.50
N TYR A 356 -11.45 -0.59 -24.51
CA TYR A 356 -10.76 0.61 -24.03
C TYR A 356 -9.36 0.80 -24.63
N GLN A 357 -8.92 -0.08 -25.54
CA GLN A 357 -7.70 0.10 -26.35
C GLN A 357 -7.58 1.50 -26.99
N ARG A 358 -8.71 2.19 -27.23
CA ARG A 358 -8.73 3.57 -27.75
C ARG A 358 -8.37 4.66 -26.72
N LEU A 359 -8.47 4.39 -25.41
CA LEU A 359 -8.14 5.32 -24.33
C LEU A 359 -6.78 5.03 -23.67
N GLU A 360 -6.18 3.86 -23.90
CA GLU A 360 -4.83 3.52 -23.42
C GLU A 360 -3.78 4.62 -23.70
N PRO A 361 -3.74 5.27 -24.88
CA PRO A 361 -2.76 6.33 -25.14
C PRO A 361 -2.90 7.57 -24.25
N VAL A 362 -4.10 7.83 -23.71
CA VAL A 362 -4.38 8.97 -22.82
C VAL A 362 -3.88 8.67 -21.41
N PHE A 363 -4.16 7.46 -20.90
CA PHE A 363 -3.67 7.01 -19.60
C PHE A 363 -2.14 6.85 -19.60
N ASP A 364 -1.56 6.29 -20.66
CA ASP A 364 -0.10 6.18 -20.82
C ASP A 364 0.57 7.55 -20.87
N ARG A 365 -0.05 8.54 -21.52
CA ARG A 365 0.48 9.92 -21.57
C ARG A 365 0.41 10.60 -20.20
N LEU A 366 -0.69 10.45 -19.47
CA LEU A 366 -0.84 10.95 -18.10
C LEU A 366 0.20 10.31 -17.16
N ASN A 367 0.32 8.98 -17.20
CA ASN A 367 1.30 8.25 -16.40
C ASN A 367 2.74 8.66 -16.75
N ARG A 368 3.06 8.90 -18.02
CA ARG A 368 4.40 9.36 -18.44
C ARG A 368 4.76 10.76 -17.93
N ILE A 369 3.78 11.66 -17.81
CA ILE A 369 3.98 12.99 -17.23
C ILE A 369 4.16 12.89 -15.72
N LEU A 370 3.35 12.05 -15.07
CA LEU A 370 3.40 11.84 -13.62
C LEU A 370 4.64 11.04 -13.19
N TYR A 371 5.17 10.18 -14.07
CA TYR A 371 6.27 9.24 -13.79
C TYR A 371 7.24 9.16 -14.99
N PRO A 372 8.30 10.00 -15.03
CA PRO A 372 9.27 9.99 -16.12
C PRO A 372 10.13 8.72 -16.11
N MET A 373 10.48 8.22 -17.31
CA MET A 373 11.37 7.05 -17.45
C MET A 373 12.76 7.33 -16.90
N VAL A 374 13.32 6.34 -16.21
CA VAL A 374 14.71 6.37 -15.70
C VAL A 374 15.64 5.71 -16.73
N GLU A 375 16.75 6.36 -17.06
CA GLU A 375 17.67 5.91 -18.12
C GLU A 375 18.77 4.97 -17.59
N ASN A 376 19.10 3.91 -18.35
CA ASN A 376 20.12 2.90 -18.02
C ASN A 376 21.51 3.20 -18.63
N SER A 377 21.92 4.47 -18.62
CA SER A 377 23.31 4.85 -18.90
C SER A 377 24.26 4.24 -17.87
N ILE A 378 25.59 4.25 -18.08
CA ILE A 378 26.56 3.69 -17.09
C ILE A 378 26.31 4.25 -15.67
N HIS A 379 26.15 5.57 -15.56
CA HIS A 379 25.84 6.23 -14.29
C HIS A 379 24.42 5.92 -13.79
N GLY A 380 23.44 5.83 -14.69
CA GLY A 380 22.05 5.51 -14.36
C GLY A 380 21.84 4.10 -13.85
N SER A 381 22.40 3.09 -14.55
CA SER A 381 22.36 1.68 -14.15
C SER A 381 22.93 1.48 -12.75
N ARG A 382 24.05 2.13 -12.42
CA ARG A 382 24.63 2.07 -11.07
C ARG A 382 23.65 2.63 -10.02
N LYS A 383 23.04 3.79 -10.26
CA LYS A 383 22.06 4.40 -9.34
C LYS A 383 20.81 3.53 -9.14
N ASN A 384 20.31 2.91 -10.20
CA ASN A 384 19.11 2.08 -10.18
C ASN A 384 19.33 0.78 -9.37
N ILE A 385 20.46 0.11 -9.61
CA ILE A 385 20.86 -1.11 -8.89
C ILE A 385 21.14 -0.81 -7.42
N ILE A 386 21.84 0.29 -7.10
CA ILE A 386 22.05 0.75 -5.72
C ILE A 386 20.70 0.89 -4.99
N THR A 387 19.73 1.60 -5.58
CA THR A 387 18.41 1.83 -4.95
C THR A 387 17.67 0.53 -4.58
N HIS A 388 17.81 -0.53 -5.37
CA HIS A 388 17.16 -1.82 -5.09
C HIS A 388 17.93 -2.70 -4.10
N TYR A 389 19.27 -2.74 -4.17
CA TYR A 389 20.10 -3.59 -3.30
C TYR A 389 20.55 -2.91 -2.00
N ASP A 390 20.30 -1.62 -1.83
CA ASP A 390 20.51 -0.86 -0.58
C ASP A 390 19.57 -1.29 0.56
N LEU A 391 18.60 -2.18 0.29
CA LEU A 391 17.80 -2.85 1.34
C LEU A 391 18.66 -3.71 2.28
N GLY A 392 19.89 -4.01 1.88
CA GLY A 392 20.87 -4.72 2.69
C GLY A 392 20.76 -6.24 2.60
N ASN A 393 21.89 -6.93 2.77
CA ASN A 393 21.96 -8.38 2.61
C ASN A 393 21.13 -9.15 3.65
N GLU A 394 20.96 -8.59 4.86
CA GLU A 394 20.12 -9.21 5.91
C GLU A 394 18.65 -9.31 5.52
N PHE A 395 18.16 -8.37 4.72
CA PHE A 395 16.80 -8.40 4.20
C PHE A 395 16.59 -9.57 3.24
N PHE A 396 17.47 -9.73 2.25
CA PHE A 396 17.37 -10.82 1.26
C PHE A 396 17.54 -12.21 1.90
N LYS A 397 18.37 -12.33 2.94
CA LYS A 397 18.54 -13.57 3.72
C LYS A 397 17.26 -14.05 4.40
N VAL A 398 16.24 -13.21 4.55
CA VAL A 398 14.96 -13.62 5.15
C VAL A 398 14.24 -14.64 4.27
N PHE A 399 14.32 -14.49 2.94
CA PHE A 399 13.47 -15.26 2.03
C PHE A 399 14.22 -16.02 0.93
N LEU A 400 15.47 -15.63 0.62
CA LEU A 400 16.31 -16.39 -0.29
C LEU A 400 16.83 -17.68 0.37
N ASP A 401 17.37 -18.57 -0.46
CA ASP A 401 18.13 -19.71 0.02
C ASP A 401 19.54 -19.28 0.48
N PRO A 402 20.31 -20.12 1.19
CA PRO A 402 21.65 -19.77 1.67
C PRO A 402 22.63 -19.36 0.56
N SER A 403 22.39 -19.79 -0.68
CA SER A 403 23.21 -19.35 -1.81
C SER A 403 22.96 -17.89 -2.19
N MET A 404 21.97 -17.20 -1.62
CA MET A 404 21.59 -15.83 -1.95
C MET A 404 21.29 -15.66 -3.45
N THR A 405 20.70 -16.69 -4.09
CA THR A 405 20.39 -16.64 -5.52
C THR A 405 19.05 -15.96 -5.74
N TYR A 406 19.08 -14.72 -6.20
CA TYR A 406 17.88 -13.92 -6.49
C TYR A 406 17.54 -13.94 -7.99
N SER A 407 17.19 -15.13 -8.48
CA SER A 407 16.77 -15.42 -9.85
C SER A 407 15.90 -16.68 -9.86
N CYS A 408 15.24 -16.99 -10.98
CA CYS A 408 14.47 -18.22 -11.17
C CYS A 408 15.29 -19.48 -10.84
N ALA A 409 14.66 -20.43 -10.16
CA ALA A 409 15.22 -21.76 -9.89
C ALA A 409 14.79 -22.77 -10.97
N ARG A 410 15.27 -24.01 -10.92
CA ARG A 410 14.84 -25.11 -11.80
C ARG A 410 14.33 -26.29 -10.98
N TRP A 411 13.03 -26.58 -11.09
CA TRP A 411 12.37 -27.64 -10.33
C TRP A 411 12.32 -28.90 -11.18
N LEU A 412 13.24 -29.84 -10.94
CA LEU A 412 13.30 -31.08 -11.69
C LEU A 412 12.37 -32.14 -11.09
N ASN A 413 12.12 -32.05 -9.78
CA ASN A 413 11.21 -32.94 -9.06
C ASN A 413 10.19 -32.15 -8.23
N GLU A 414 9.05 -32.78 -7.95
CA GLU A 414 8.01 -32.19 -7.09
C GLU A 414 8.52 -31.89 -5.68
N ASN A 415 9.41 -32.73 -5.15
CA ASN A 415 9.94 -32.63 -3.78
C ASN A 415 11.25 -31.83 -3.66
N ASP A 416 11.74 -31.22 -4.74
CA ASP A 416 12.91 -30.36 -4.66
C ASP A 416 12.67 -29.23 -3.63
N THR A 417 13.68 -28.94 -2.80
CA THR A 417 13.73 -27.74 -1.97
C THR A 417 14.14 -26.54 -2.83
N LEU A 418 13.94 -25.30 -2.34
CA LEU A 418 14.43 -24.11 -3.06
C LEU A 418 15.94 -24.17 -3.27
N GLU A 419 16.68 -24.62 -2.27
CA GLU A 419 18.13 -24.83 -2.30
C GLU A 419 18.52 -25.79 -3.44
N GLN A 420 17.84 -26.95 -3.51
CA GLN A 420 18.10 -27.94 -4.55
C GLN A 420 17.71 -27.40 -5.93
N ALA A 421 16.57 -26.70 -6.04
CA ALA A 421 16.13 -26.13 -7.30
C ALA A 421 17.07 -25.01 -7.80
N GLN A 422 17.65 -24.21 -6.89
CA GLN A 422 18.66 -23.24 -7.27
C GLN A 422 19.94 -23.93 -7.73
N LYS A 423 20.39 -24.97 -7.04
CA LYS A 423 21.54 -25.78 -7.48
C LYS A 423 21.29 -26.40 -8.86
N ASN A 424 20.11 -26.98 -9.09
CA ASN A 424 19.70 -27.52 -10.39
C ASN A 424 19.81 -26.46 -11.49
N LYS A 425 19.38 -25.21 -11.23
CA LYS A 425 19.49 -24.10 -12.17
C LYS A 425 20.94 -23.78 -12.50
N LEU A 426 21.80 -23.67 -11.48
CA LEU A 426 23.23 -23.35 -11.69
C LEU A 426 23.91 -24.45 -12.51
N GLN A 427 23.65 -25.72 -12.20
CA GLN A 427 24.15 -26.87 -12.96
C GLN A 427 23.64 -26.88 -14.40
N ASP A 428 22.37 -26.51 -14.61
CA ASP A 428 21.81 -26.40 -15.95
C ASP A 428 22.50 -25.32 -16.79
N MET A 429 22.78 -24.15 -16.19
CA MET A 429 23.54 -23.09 -16.86
C MET A 429 24.98 -23.50 -17.16
N ILE A 430 25.65 -24.25 -16.27
CA ILE A 430 26.99 -24.82 -16.51
C ILE A 430 26.98 -25.76 -17.71
N ARG A 431 26.00 -26.67 -17.78
CA ARG A 431 25.84 -27.61 -18.90
C ARG A 431 25.53 -26.89 -20.21
N LYS A 432 24.61 -25.93 -20.20
CA LYS A 432 24.22 -25.14 -21.38
C LYS A 432 25.35 -24.29 -21.93
N ALA A 433 26.19 -23.76 -21.04
CA ALA A 433 27.40 -23.05 -21.42
C ALA A 433 28.54 -23.99 -21.85
N ALA A 434 28.39 -25.32 -21.73
CA ALA A 434 29.42 -26.31 -22.03
C ALA A 434 30.77 -26.02 -21.33
N ILE A 435 30.71 -25.62 -20.06
CA ILE A 435 31.91 -25.23 -19.29
C ILE A 435 32.74 -26.48 -18.94
N GLY A 436 34.02 -26.46 -19.28
CA GLY A 436 35.01 -27.47 -18.92
C GLY A 436 36.15 -26.94 -18.04
N PRO A 437 37.05 -27.81 -17.55
CA PRO A 437 38.17 -27.46 -16.67
C PRO A 437 39.19 -26.48 -17.27
N GLY A 438 39.31 -26.46 -18.60
CA GLY A 438 40.24 -25.57 -19.32
C GLY A 438 39.67 -24.19 -19.64
N ASP A 439 38.38 -23.96 -19.41
CA ASP A 439 37.70 -22.74 -19.83
C ASP A 439 37.95 -21.58 -18.86
N HIS A 440 38.06 -20.37 -19.42
CA HIS A 440 37.90 -19.11 -18.70
C HIS A 440 36.50 -18.53 -18.96
N VAL A 441 35.70 -18.51 -17.90
CA VAL A 441 34.29 -18.10 -17.90
C VAL A 441 34.14 -16.65 -17.46
N LEU A 442 33.36 -15.85 -18.19
CA LEU A 442 32.86 -14.56 -17.73
C LEU A 442 31.42 -14.71 -17.23
N GLU A 443 31.15 -14.33 -15.99
CA GLU A 443 29.80 -14.18 -15.46
C GLU A 443 29.40 -12.69 -15.41
N ILE A 444 28.46 -12.29 -16.28
CA ILE A 444 27.94 -10.92 -16.34
C ILE A 444 26.77 -10.78 -15.37
N GLY A 445 26.97 -9.98 -14.31
CA GLY A 445 25.98 -9.82 -13.24
C GLY A 445 26.05 -10.96 -12.23
N CYS A 446 27.21 -11.17 -11.60
CA CYS A 446 27.48 -12.33 -10.75
C CYS A 446 26.74 -12.38 -9.40
N GLY A 447 25.97 -11.33 -9.07
CA GLY A 447 25.24 -11.23 -7.81
C GLY A 447 26.16 -11.49 -6.61
N TRP A 448 25.71 -12.39 -5.72
CA TRP A 448 26.47 -12.80 -4.52
C TRP A 448 27.44 -13.97 -4.76
N GLY A 449 27.75 -14.30 -6.02
CA GLY A 449 28.76 -15.28 -6.41
C GLY A 449 28.34 -16.75 -6.30
N SER A 450 27.03 -17.06 -6.32
CA SER A 450 26.56 -18.46 -6.21
C SER A 450 26.94 -19.30 -7.43
N PHE A 451 26.79 -18.76 -8.65
CA PHE A 451 27.20 -19.45 -9.87
C PHE A 451 28.71 -19.65 -9.93
N ALA A 452 29.50 -18.61 -9.59
CA ALA A 452 30.96 -18.70 -9.52
C ALA A 452 31.44 -19.90 -8.69
N VAL A 453 30.87 -20.08 -7.50
CA VAL A 453 31.19 -21.21 -6.61
C VAL A 453 30.80 -22.55 -7.25
N GLU A 454 29.56 -22.68 -7.74
CA GLU A 454 29.09 -23.96 -8.30
C GLU A 454 29.88 -24.34 -9.57
N ALA A 455 30.18 -23.37 -10.45
CA ALA A 455 30.91 -23.58 -11.69
C ALA A 455 32.33 -24.10 -11.42
N VAL A 456 33.10 -23.41 -10.58
CA VAL A 456 34.47 -23.83 -10.26
C VAL A 456 34.51 -25.15 -9.51
N LYS A 457 33.61 -25.38 -8.54
CA LYS A 457 33.56 -26.67 -7.82
C LYS A 457 33.15 -27.84 -8.69
N THR A 458 32.31 -27.61 -9.70
CA THR A 458 31.82 -28.66 -10.60
C THR A 458 32.85 -28.99 -11.68
N THR A 459 33.54 -27.98 -12.23
CA THR A 459 34.34 -28.16 -13.46
C THR A 459 35.83 -27.90 -13.28
N GLY A 460 36.23 -27.14 -12.26
CA GLY A 460 37.62 -26.66 -12.11
C GLY A 460 38.02 -25.50 -13.03
N CYS A 461 37.05 -24.91 -13.75
CA CYS A 461 37.28 -23.76 -14.65
C CYS A 461 37.86 -22.54 -13.92
N ARG A 462 38.38 -21.58 -14.69
CA ARG A 462 38.67 -20.23 -14.18
C ARG A 462 37.46 -19.35 -14.43
N LEU A 463 37.12 -18.47 -13.48
CA LEU A 463 35.94 -17.60 -13.62
C LEU A 463 36.24 -16.16 -13.23
N THR A 464 35.77 -15.22 -14.05
CA THR A 464 35.70 -13.79 -13.74
C THR A 464 34.24 -13.40 -13.61
N GLY A 465 33.80 -13.02 -12.40
CA GLY A 465 32.45 -12.54 -12.14
C GLY A 465 32.43 -11.02 -12.04
N ILE A 466 31.45 -10.37 -12.65
CA ILE A 466 31.32 -8.91 -12.62
C ILE A 466 30.00 -8.45 -12.00
N THR A 467 30.07 -7.42 -11.18
CA THR A 467 28.89 -6.73 -10.62
C THR A 467 29.12 -5.23 -10.59
N ILE A 468 28.04 -4.44 -10.49
CA ILE A 468 28.10 -2.99 -10.27
C ILE A 468 27.57 -2.59 -8.89
N SER A 469 27.20 -3.56 -8.05
CA SER A 469 26.74 -3.35 -6.69
C SER A 469 27.88 -3.59 -5.70
N ASP A 470 28.25 -2.55 -4.96
CA ASP A 470 29.24 -2.63 -3.87
C ASP A 470 28.82 -3.69 -2.81
N ALA A 471 27.53 -3.76 -2.47
CA ALA A 471 27.00 -4.71 -1.48
C ALA A 471 27.08 -6.18 -1.92
N GLN A 472 26.89 -6.44 -3.22
CA GLN A 472 27.04 -7.78 -3.80
C GLN A 472 28.51 -8.17 -3.90
N TYR A 473 29.35 -7.23 -4.34
CA TYR A 473 30.79 -7.42 -4.51
C TYR A 473 31.46 -7.92 -3.22
N GLU A 474 31.20 -7.27 -2.09
CA GLU A 474 31.81 -7.65 -0.80
C GLU A 474 31.41 -9.07 -0.37
N VAL A 475 30.12 -9.42 -0.47
CA VAL A 475 29.64 -10.76 -0.10
C VAL A 475 30.13 -11.83 -1.07
N ALA A 476 30.18 -11.53 -2.37
CA ALA A 476 30.71 -12.44 -3.36
C ALA A 476 32.18 -12.75 -3.07
N ARG A 477 33.01 -11.73 -2.82
CA ARG A 477 34.42 -11.93 -2.45
C ARG A 477 34.57 -12.76 -1.18
N GLU A 478 33.83 -12.42 -0.13
CA GLU A 478 33.91 -13.17 1.12
C GLU A 478 33.49 -14.63 0.95
N ARG A 479 32.47 -14.88 0.14
CA ARG A 479 32.08 -16.24 -0.23
C ARG A 479 33.20 -16.97 -0.95
N ILE A 480 33.83 -16.37 -1.96
CA ILE A 480 34.95 -16.98 -2.68
C ILE A 480 36.10 -17.36 -1.74
N ARG A 481 36.43 -16.51 -0.75
CA ARG A 481 37.43 -16.83 0.28
C ARG A 481 37.03 -18.02 1.13
N ARG A 482 35.80 -17.99 1.64
CA ARG A 482 35.28 -19.04 2.52
C ARG A 482 35.24 -20.40 1.83
N GLU A 483 34.95 -20.42 0.52
CA GLU A 483 34.97 -21.64 -0.27
C GLU A 483 36.39 -22.05 -0.74
N ALA A 484 37.42 -21.26 -0.43
CA ALA A 484 38.83 -21.48 -0.75
C ALA A 484 39.12 -21.67 -2.26
N ILE A 485 38.51 -20.81 -3.10
CA ILE A 485 38.66 -20.85 -4.58
C ILE A 485 39.16 -19.52 -5.17
N GLU A 486 39.84 -18.70 -4.37
CA GLU A 486 40.38 -17.38 -4.78
C GLU A 486 41.44 -17.47 -5.89
N ASP A 487 42.09 -18.62 -6.06
CA ASP A 487 43.06 -18.87 -7.14
C ASP A 487 42.39 -19.07 -8.51
N ARG A 488 41.08 -19.39 -8.52
CA ARG A 488 40.29 -19.67 -9.72
C ARG A 488 39.23 -18.62 -10.01
N VAL A 489 38.80 -17.85 -9.02
CA VAL A 489 37.73 -16.86 -9.16
C VAL A 489 38.20 -15.45 -8.88
N GLU A 490 37.99 -14.56 -9.84
CA GLU A 490 38.13 -13.11 -9.66
C GLU A 490 36.75 -12.43 -9.71
N ILE A 491 36.42 -11.63 -8.69
CA ILE A 491 35.22 -10.78 -8.69
C ILE A 491 35.63 -9.33 -8.94
N ILE A 492 35.03 -8.67 -9.92
CA ILE A 492 35.35 -7.31 -10.32
C ILE A 492 34.12 -6.42 -10.17
N LEU A 493 34.27 -5.31 -9.44
CA LEU A 493 33.26 -4.24 -9.37
C LEU A 493 33.41 -3.33 -10.59
N ARG A 494 32.74 -3.65 -11.70
CA ARG A 494 32.85 -2.91 -12.95
C ARG A 494 31.67 -3.18 -13.89
N ASP A 495 31.36 -2.20 -14.73
CA ASP A 495 30.35 -2.35 -15.77
C ASP A 495 30.86 -3.28 -16.90
N TYR A 496 29.99 -4.16 -17.41
CA TYR A 496 30.33 -5.11 -18.46
C TYR A 496 30.88 -4.44 -19.73
N ARG A 497 30.47 -3.19 -20.01
CA ARG A 497 30.90 -2.40 -21.17
C ARG A 497 32.40 -2.08 -21.13
N GLU A 498 33.01 -2.11 -19.96
CA GLU A 498 34.42 -1.77 -19.74
C GLU A 498 35.34 -3.01 -19.64
N ILE A 499 34.75 -4.21 -19.64
CA ILE A 499 35.51 -5.45 -19.52
C ILE A 499 36.32 -5.74 -20.79
N ARG A 500 37.52 -6.28 -20.58
CA ARG A 500 38.42 -6.76 -21.63
C ARG A 500 38.50 -8.28 -21.55
N GLY A 501 38.52 -8.93 -22.70
CA GLY A 501 38.62 -10.39 -22.83
C GLY A 501 39.85 -10.78 -23.66
N PRO A 502 39.86 -11.96 -24.30
CA PRO A 502 38.69 -12.80 -24.57
C PRO A 502 38.46 -13.91 -23.52
N PHE A 503 37.22 -14.41 -23.48
CA PHE A 503 36.73 -15.51 -22.63
C PHE A 503 36.25 -16.67 -23.49
N ASP A 504 36.36 -17.89 -22.97
CA ASP A 504 35.93 -19.10 -23.66
C ASP A 504 34.41 -19.26 -23.57
N ARG A 505 33.85 -18.91 -22.39
CA ARG A 505 32.42 -19.00 -22.08
C ARG A 505 31.90 -17.70 -21.47
N ILE A 506 30.64 -17.36 -21.77
CA ILE A 506 29.91 -16.26 -21.10
C ILE A 506 28.64 -16.82 -20.48
N VAL A 507 28.38 -16.45 -19.22
CA VAL A 507 27.10 -16.70 -18.55
C VAL A 507 26.52 -15.38 -18.06
N SER A 508 25.23 -15.18 -18.27
CA SER A 508 24.51 -13.99 -17.80
C SER A 508 23.13 -14.42 -17.34
N ILE A 509 22.79 -14.20 -16.07
CA ILE A 509 21.54 -14.66 -15.46
C ILE A 509 20.74 -13.45 -14.98
N GLU A 510 19.60 -13.20 -15.60
CA GLU A 510 18.62 -12.15 -15.22
C GLU A 510 19.24 -10.76 -15.04
N MET A 511 20.19 -10.44 -15.94
CA MET A 511 20.87 -9.16 -16.01
C MET A 511 20.29 -8.25 -17.12
N LEU A 512 19.72 -8.85 -18.16
CA LEU A 512 19.28 -8.15 -19.37
C LEU A 512 18.14 -7.15 -19.09
N GLU A 513 17.35 -7.42 -18.06
CA GLU A 513 16.28 -6.62 -17.51
C GLU A 513 16.75 -5.25 -17.02
N ALA A 514 18.04 -5.13 -16.65
CA ALA A 514 18.66 -3.87 -16.23
C ALA A 514 19.34 -3.10 -17.38
N VAL A 515 19.38 -3.67 -18.59
CA VAL A 515 20.04 -3.05 -19.75
C VAL A 515 19.15 -2.01 -20.40
N GLY A 516 17.87 -2.33 -20.62
CA GLY A 516 16.91 -1.47 -21.31
C GLY A 516 17.06 -1.45 -22.84
N HIS A 517 15.96 -1.17 -23.53
CA HIS A 517 15.80 -1.33 -24.97
C HIS A 517 16.91 -0.65 -25.80
N ARG A 518 17.28 0.59 -25.43
CA ARG A 518 18.29 1.38 -26.14
C ARG A 518 19.68 0.73 -26.13
N TYR A 519 19.98 -0.12 -25.15
CA TYR A 519 21.31 -0.68 -24.94
C TYR A 519 21.38 -2.18 -25.22
N LEU A 520 20.27 -2.85 -25.57
CA LEU A 520 20.24 -4.29 -25.87
C LEU A 520 21.22 -4.66 -26.98
N GLN A 521 21.26 -3.91 -28.08
CA GLN A 521 22.23 -4.16 -29.15
C GLN A 521 23.68 -4.04 -28.65
N LYS A 522 23.97 -3.02 -27.83
CA LYS A 522 25.32 -2.81 -27.27
C LYS A 522 25.73 -3.94 -26.33
N PHE A 523 24.78 -4.49 -25.57
CA PHE A 523 25.02 -5.65 -24.73
C PHE A 523 25.53 -6.84 -25.54
N PHE A 524 24.84 -7.20 -26.62
CA PHE A 524 25.26 -8.33 -27.46
C PHE A 524 26.56 -8.05 -28.24
N GLU A 525 26.81 -6.81 -28.69
CA GLU A 525 28.11 -6.43 -29.25
C GLU A 525 29.27 -6.61 -28.24
N CYS A 526 29.04 -6.28 -26.97
CA CYS A 526 30.02 -6.51 -25.92
C CYS A 526 30.26 -8.00 -25.69
N CYS A 527 29.20 -8.81 -25.62
CA CYS A 527 29.31 -10.27 -25.49
C CYS A 527 30.06 -10.89 -26.67
N ASP A 528 29.74 -10.50 -27.91
CA ASP A 528 30.45 -10.95 -29.10
C ASP A 528 31.95 -10.62 -29.02
N ARG A 529 32.30 -9.36 -28.73
CA ARG A 529 33.70 -8.93 -28.59
C ARG A 529 34.46 -9.71 -27.51
N LEU A 530 33.79 -10.05 -26.41
CA LEU A 530 34.38 -10.73 -25.27
C LEU A 530 34.52 -12.24 -25.48
N LEU A 531 33.71 -12.84 -26.34
CA LEU A 531 33.72 -14.28 -26.59
C LEU A 531 34.75 -14.65 -27.67
N ARG A 532 35.54 -15.71 -27.41
CA ARG A 532 36.41 -16.31 -28.43
C ARG A 532 35.57 -16.90 -29.58
N PRO A 533 36.12 -16.96 -30.81
CA PRO A 533 35.55 -17.80 -31.86
C PRO A 533 35.34 -19.23 -31.35
N GLY A 534 34.20 -19.85 -31.64
CA GLY A 534 33.81 -21.16 -31.10
C GLY A 534 33.35 -21.15 -29.63
N GLY A 535 33.44 -20.01 -28.95
CA GLY A 535 32.97 -19.86 -27.57
C GLY A 535 31.45 -19.94 -27.45
N VAL A 536 30.97 -20.24 -26.24
CA VAL A 536 29.54 -20.43 -25.93
C VAL A 536 29.06 -19.39 -24.92
N MET A 537 27.88 -18.82 -25.18
CA MET A 537 27.16 -17.95 -24.26
C MET A 537 25.86 -18.62 -23.81
N ALA A 538 25.65 -18.71 -22.50
CA ALA A 538 24.36 -19.07 -21.91
C ALA A 538 23.73 -17.86 -21.21
N LEU A 539 22.54 -17.49 -21.65
CA LEU A 539 21.82 -16.30 -21.21
C LEU A 539 20.47 -16.70 -20.61
N GLN A 540 20.17 -16.28 -19.38
CA GLN A 540 18.83 -16.36 -18.79
C GLN A 540 18.25 -14.95 -18.65
N PHE A 541 16.99 -14.75 -19.05
CA PHE A 541 16.32 -13.45 -18.90
C PHE A 541 14.79 -13.59 -18.87
N ILE A 542 14.16 -12.78 -18.01
CA ILE A 542 12.72 -12.59 -17.97
C ILE A 542 12.28 -11.89 -19.26
N SER A 543 11.24 -12.42 -19.89
CA SER A 543 10.70 -11.94 -21.15
C SER A 543 9.24 -11.52 -21.03
N ILE A 544 8.88 -10.51 -21.83
CA ILE A 544 7.49 -10.21 -22.13
C ILE A 544 7.11 -10.73 -23.53
N PRO A 545 5.92 -11.33 -23.71
CA PRO A 545 5.47 -11.76 -25.04
C PRO A 545 5.47 -10.62 -26.07
N ASP A 546 5.89 -10.92 -27.30
CA ASP A 546 6.16 -9.93 -28.35
C ASP A 546 4.98 -8.99 -28.64
N ARG A 547 3.75 -9.52 -28.66
CA ARG A 547 2.53 -8.72 -28.88
C ARG A 547 2.38 -7.56 -27.89
N ARG A 548 2.94 -7.67 -26.69
CA ARG A 548 2.85 -6.66 -25.63
C ARG A 548 4.09 -5.80 -25.47
N TYR A 549 5.20 -6.14 -26.14
CA TYR A 549 6.48 -5.47 -25.95
C TYR A 549 6.41 -3.97 -26.19
N ASP A 550 5.82 -3.57 -27.32
CA ASP A 550 5.74 -2.17 -27.73
C ASP A 550 4.86 -1.31 -26.80
N GLN A 551 3.82 -1.91 -26.21
CA GLN A 551 3.00 -1.26 -25.19
C GLN A 551 3.79 -1.14 -23.88
N TYR A 552 4.37 -2.24 -23.43
CA TYR A 552 5.11 -2.32 -22.17
C TYR A 552 6.33 -1.38 -22.12
N ARG A 553 7.14 -1.31 -23.19
CA ARG A 553 8.31 -0.41 -23.23
C ARG A 553 7.95 1.07 -23.15
N ARG A 554 6.74 1.45 -23.59
CA ARG A 554 6.26 2.84 -23.60
C ARG A 554 5.55 3.22 -22.30
N GLY A 555 5.06 2.22 -21.56
CA GLY A 555 4.30 2.38 -20.33
C GLY A 555 5.16 2.44 -19.06
N HIS A 556 4.49 2.73 -17.94
CA HIS A 556 5.07 2.67 -16.61
C HIS A 556 4.14 1.83 -15.74
N ASP A 557 4.69 0.84 -15.03
CA ASP A 557 3.93 -0.07 -14.18
C ASP A 557 4.34 0.07 -12.71
N TRP A 558 3.63 -0.64 -11.83
CA TRP A 558 3.91 -0.66 -10.39
C TRP A 558 5.31 -1.20 -10.07
N ILE A 559 5.79 -2.18 -10.83
CA ILE A 559 7.12 -2.80 -10.61
C ILE A 559 8.24 -1.80 -10.87
N ARG A 560 8.19 -1.06 -11.99
CA ARG A 560 9.15 -0.01 -12.31
C ARG A 560 9.11 1.15 -11.32
N LYS A 561 7.93 1.44 -10.75
CA LYS A 561 7.78 2.52 -9.76
C LYS A 561 8.36 2.14 -8.41
N HIS A 562 8.09 0.91 -7.95
CA HIS A 562 8.30 0.53 -6.57
C HIS A 562 9.43 -0.45 -6.33
N ILE A 563 9.75 -1.34 -7.28
CA ILE A 563 10.71 -2.43 -7.08
C ILE A 563 11.96 -2.25 -7.94
N PHE A 564 11.81 -2.12 -9.27
CA PHE A 564 12.93 -2.04 -10.21
C PHE A 564 12.88 -0.77 -11.07
N PRO A 565 13.24 0.41 -10.52
CA PRO A 565 13.38 1.62 -11.32
C PRO A 565 14.34 1.42 -12.48
N GLY A 566 13.90 1.73 -13.71
CA GLY A 566 14.68 1.51 -14.93
C GLY A 566 14.66 0.07 -15.46
N GLY A 567 14.04 -0.87 -14.75
CA GLY A 567 13.89 -2.27 -15.22
C GLY A 567 13.02 -2.36 -16.47
N GLU A 568 13.49 -3.07 -17.49
CA GLU A 568 12.79 -3.26 -18.75
C GLU A 568 12.97 -4.67 -19.29
N LEU A 569 11.87 -5.41 -19.34
CA LEU A 569 11.81 -6.76 -19.89
C LEU A 569 11.85 -6.74 -21.43
N PRO A 570 12.81 -7.44 -22.08
CA PRO A 570 12.84 -7.60 -23.52
C PRO A 570 11.80 -8.62 -24.00
N SER A 571 11.52 -8.63 -25.31
CA SER A 571 10.85 -9.76 -25.97
C SER A 571 11.85 -10.58 -26.76
N LEU A 572 11.47 -11.82 -27.11
CA LEU A 572 12.36 -12.71 -27.87
C LEU A 572 12.72 -12.10 -29.24
N THR A 573 11.76 -11.51 -29.96
CA THR A 573 12.04 -10.89 -31.27
C THR A 573 13.09 -9.79 -31.16
N VAL A 574 12.99 -8.91 -30.17
CA VAL A 574 13.94 -7.79 -30.00
C VAL A 574 15.33 -8.29 -29.62
N VAL A 575 15.43 -9.36 -28.82
CA VAL A 575 16.69 -10.03 -28.54
C VAL A 575 17.31 -10.58 -29.82
N MET A 576 16.53 -11.34 -30.61
CA MET A 576 16.99 -11.92 -31.86
C MET A 576 17.46 -10.85 -32.86
N GLU A 577 16.72 -9.76 -33.00
CA GLU A 577 17.13 -8.62 -33.84
C GLU A 577 18.43 -7.97 -33.36
N SER A 578 18.61 -7.85 -32.04
CA SER A 578 19.81 -7.26 -31.45
C SER A 578 21.04 -8.13 -31.68
N VAL A 579 20.88 -9.45 -31.60
CA VAL A 579 21.92 -10.44 -31.91
C VAL A 579 22.27 -10.40 -33.40
N ALA A 580 21.27 -10.47 -34.29
CA ALA A 580 21.48 -10.60 -35.73
C ALA A 580 22.13 -9.37 -36.40
N LYS A 581 22.00 -8.16 -35.83
CA LYS A 581 22.43 -6.91 -36.49
C LYS A 581 23.94 -6.70 -36.52
N ARG A 582 24.65 -6.99 -35.42
CA ARG A 582 26.06 -6.59 -35.24
C ARG A 582 26.91 -7.63 -34.48
N THR A 583 26.51 -8.89 -34.51
CA THR A 583 27.27 -9.97 -33.85
C THR A 583 27.44 -11.16 -34.77
N CYS A 584 28.44 -11.99 -34.47
CA CYS A 584 28.65 -13.30 -35.08
C CYS A 584 28.07 -14.43 -34.19
N LEU A 585 27.15 -14.10 -33.29
CA LEU A 585 26.52 -15.05 -32.38
C LEU A 585 25.37 -15.77 -33.08
N ASN A 586 25.41 -17.10 -33.04
CA ASN A 586 24.41 -17.99 -33.62
C ASN A 586 23.64 -18.70 -32.50
N VAL A 587 22.31 -18.63 -32.57
CA VAL A 587 21.43 -19.24 -31.57
C VAL A 587 21.37 -20.74 -31.77
N GLN A 588 21.66 -21.48 -30.70
CA GLN A 588 21.67 -22.95 -30.68
C GLN A 588 20.42 -23.53 -30.01
N GLY A 589 19.82 -22.78 -29.07
CA GLY A 589 18.61 -23.23 -28.38
C GLY A 589 17.99 -22.14 -27.52
N VAL A 590 16.67 -22.23 -27.34
CA VAL A 590 15.89 -21.36 -26.46
C VAL A 590 14.90 -22.25 -25.70
N GLU A 591 14.90 -22.15 -24.38
CA GLU A 591 13.97 -22.86 -23.49
C GLU A 591 13.22 -21.85 -22.62
N ASN A 592 11.91 -22.01 -22.47
CA ASN A 592 11.10 -21.18 -21.57
C ASN A 592 10.85 -21.90 -20.24
N ILE A 593 11.36 -21.30 -19.18
CA ILE A 593 11.40 -21.82 -17.82
C ILE A 593 10.45 -21.05 -16.90
N GLY A 594 9.63 -20.13 -17.44
CA GLY A 594 8.81 -19.21 -16.65
C GLY A 594 7.87 -19.88 -15.65
N LYS A 595 7.42 -21.12 -15.91
CA LYS A 595 6.62 -21.90 -14.94
C LYS A 595 7.38 -22.18 -13.64
N ASP A 596 8.70 -22.41 -13.73
CA ASP A 596 9.55 -22.61 -12.56
C ASP A 596 9.62 -21.34 -11.70
N TYR A 597 9.59 -20.16 -12.34
CA TYR A 597 9.66 -18.88 -11.65
C TYR A 597 8.42 -18.64 -10.78
N ALA A 598 7.23 -19.04 -11.25
CA ALA A 598 6.02 -18.98 -10.42
C ALA A 598 6.20 -19.75 -9.10
N ARG A 599 6.79 -20.95 -9.15
CA ARG A 599 7.08 -21.73 -7.95
C ARG A 599 8.19 -21.10 -7.10
N THR A 600 9.25 -20.56 -7.70
CA THR A 600 10.32 -19.84 -7.00
C THR A 600 9.78 -18.64 -6.21
N LEU A 601 8.96 -17.79 -6.84
CA LEU A 601 8.36 -16.62 -6.19
C LEU A 601 7.39 -17.01 -5.08
N ARG A 602 6.65 -18.12 -5.24
CA ARG A 602 5.79 -18.66 -4.20
C ARG A 602 6.59 -19.09 -2.97
N GLU A 603 7.72 -19.79 -3.16
CA GLU A 603 8.57 -20.23 -2.04
C GLU A 603 9.27 -19.04 -1.36
N TRP A 604 9.73 -18.04 -2.13
CA TRP A 604 10.22 -16.78 -1.56
C TRP A 604 9.12 -16.07 -0.75
N ARG A 605 7.89 -15.97 -1.27
CA ARG A 605 6.78 -15.35 -0.56
C ARG A 605 6.43 -16.07 0.74
N LYS A 606 6.42 -17.40 0.74
CA LYS A 606 6.21 -18.20 1.96
C LYS A 606 7.29 -17.91 3.01
N ARG A 607 8.57 -17.94 2.63
CA ARG A 607 9.68 -17.65 3.55
C ARG A 607 9.65 -16.20 4.04
N PHE A 608 9.34 -15.25 3.17
CA PHE A 608 9.17 -13.84 3.51
C PHE A 608 8.07 -13.63 4.58
N LEU A 609 6.90 -14.24 4.37
CA LEU A 609 5.79 -14.17 5.32
C LEU A 609 6.14 -14.86 6.65
N ALA A 610 6.83 -16.00 6.62
CA ALA A 610 7.28 -16.69 7.82
C ALA A 610 8.35 -15.89 8.59
N GLY A 611 9.15 -15.07 7.90
CA GLY A 611 10.19 -14.23 8.46
C GLY A 611 9.79 -12.77 8.70
N ILE A 612 8.49 -12.46 8.69
CA ILE A 612 7.99 -11.07 8.70
C ILE A 612 8.42 -10.28 9.95
N ASP A 613 8.53 -10.96 11.11
CA ASP A 613 9.00 -10.34 12.35
C ASP A 613 10.48 -9.94 12.27
N ARG A 614 11.30 -10.75 11.57
CA ARG A 614 12.70 -10.39 11.29
C ARG A 614 12.79 -9.20 10.34
N VAL A 615 11.90 -9.12 9.34
CA VAL A 615 11.80 -7.94 8.46
C VAL A 615 11.46 -6.68 9.27
N ALA A 616 10.51 -6.77 10.20
CA ALA A 616 10.18 -5.67 11.10
C ALA A 616 11.37 -5.25 11.99
N ALA A 617 12.11 -6.23 12.54
CA ALA A 617 13.31 -5.98 13.35
C ALA A 617 14.45 -5.28 12.58
N LEU A 618 14.50 -5.42 11.26
CA LEU A 618 15.44 -4.69 10.38
C LEU A 618 15.00 -3.24 10.10
N GLY A 619 13.85 -2.80 10.63
CA GLY A 619 13.35 -1.43 10.48
C GLY A 619 12.38 -1.22 9.30
N PHE A 620 11.94 -2.30 8.65
CA PHE A 620 10.97 -2.21 7.55
C PHE A 620 9.53 -2.22 8.08
N ASP A 621 8.81 -1.12 7.86
CA ASP A 621 7.44 -0.94 8.31
C ASP A 621 6.41 -1.85 7.58
N ARG A 622 5.16 -1.81 8.05
CA ARG A 622 4.06 -2.61 7.49
C ARG A 622 3.78 -2.28 6.02
N THR A 623 3.93 -1.03 5.61
CA THR A 623 3.68 -0.60 4.23
C THR A 623 4.72 -1.21 3.29
N PHE A 624 5.98 -1.19 3.69
CA PHE A 624 7.07 -1.86 2.98
C PHE A 624 6.86 -3.38 2.92
N GLN A 625 6.48 -4.00 4.04
CA GLN A 625 6.18 -5.43 4.09
C GLN A 625 5.06 -5.81 3.10
N ARG A 626 3.96 -5.06 3.08
CA ARG A 626 2.84 -5.27 2.13
C ARG A 626 3.28 -5.02 0.69
N LYS A 627 4.09 -4.00 0.43
CA LYS A 627 4.73 -3.78 -0.87
C LYS A 627 5.50 -5.02 -1.33
N TRP A 628 6.32 -5.62 -0.46
CA TRP A 628 7.13 -6.78 -0.84
C TRP A 628 6.29 -8.05 -1.06
N VAL A 629 5.26 -8.26 -0.23
CA VAL A 629 4.29 -9.35 -0.43
C VAL A 629 3.55 -9.19 -1.76
N TYR A 630 3.10 -7.97 -2.07
CA TYR A 630 2.43 -7.66 -3.34
C TYR A 630 3.35 -7.90 -4.54
N TYR A 631 4.61 -7.47 -4.44
CA TYR A 631 5.62 -7.72 -5.45
C TYR A 631 5.78 -9.22 -5.74
N LEU A 632 6.04 -10.03 -4.71
CA LEU A 632 6.27 -11.47 -4.89
C LEU A 632 5.01 -12.17 -5.42
N ALA A 633 3.83 -11.84 -4.89
CA ALA A 633 2.55 -12.42 -5.33
C ALA A 633 2.17 -12.00 -6.75
N GLY A 634 2.41 -10.73 -7.12
CA GLY A 634 2.12 -10.20 -8.44
C GLY A 634 3.02 -10.81 -9.51
N CYS A 635 4.31 -10.94 -9.23
CA CYS A 635 5.23 -11.64 -10.13
C CYS A 635 4.88 -13.13 -10.22
N GLU A 636 4.56 -13.80 -9.09
CA GLU A 636 4.09 -15.20 -9.10
C GLU A 636 2.89 -15.37 -10.03
N ALA A 637 1.89 -14.49 -9.93
CA ALA A 637 0.71 -14.49 -10.77
C ALA A 637 1.03 -14.26 -12.26
N CYS A 638 1.95 -13.34 -12.57
CA CYS A 638 2.39 -13.07 -13.94
C CYS A 638 3.03 -14.30 -14.60
N PHE A 639 3.91 -15.00 -13.89
CA PHE A 639 4.54 -16.21 -14.43
C PHE A 639 3.56 -17.39 -14.49
N ALA A 640 2.74 -17.59 -13.45
CA ALA A 640 1.76 -18.68 -13.39
C ALA A 640 0.70 -18.60 -14.51
N THR A 641 0.42 -17.40 -15.01
CA THR A 641 -0.56 -17.17 -16.09
C THR A 641 0.08 -17.10 -17.48
N GLY A 642 1.41 -17.20 -17.61
CA GLY A 642 2.12 -16.95 -18.87
C GLY A 642 2.09 -15.48 -19.31
N TYR A 643 1.76 -14.56 -18.40
CA TYR A 643 1.85 -13.13 -18.65
C TYR A 643 3.31 -12.66 -18.73
N LEU A 644 4.23 -13.38 -18.12
CA LEU A 644 5.67 -13.25 -18.35
C LEU A 644 6.26 -14.63 -18.65
N GLY A 645 7.38 -14.65 -19.36
CA GLY A 645 8.21 -15.83 -19.54
C GLY A 645 9.58 -15.62 -18.91
N ASP A 646 10.37 -16.68 -18.79
CA ASP A 646 11.79 -16.60 -18.46
C ASP A 646 12.54 -17.54 -19.39
N LEU A 647 13.49 -17.02 -20.14
CA LEU A 647 14.09 -17.70 -21.27
C LEU A 647 15.55 -18.01 -20.98
N GLN A 648 15.94 -19.27 -21.15
CA GLN A 648 17.34 -19.68 -21.22
C GLN A 648 17.73 -19.90 -22.69
N MET A 649 18.67 -19.10 -23.16
CA MET A 649 19.12 -19.03 -24.54
C MET A 649 20.61 -19.38 -24.63
N VAL A 650 20.95 -20.28 -25.54
CA VAL A 650 22.34 -20.68 -25.81
C VAL A 650 22.75 -20.17 -27.17
N MET A 651 23.93 -19.55 -27.24
CA MET A 651 24.52 -19.02 -28.46
C MET A 651 25.98 -19.45 -28.58
N THR A 652 26.46 -19.59 -29.82
CA THR A 652 27.88 -19.81 -30.13
C THR A 652 28.40 -18.69 -31.02
N LYS A 653 29.66 -18.30 -30.84
CA LYS A 653 30.30 -17.36 -31.78
C LYS A 653 30.86 -18.13 -32.97
N SER A 654 30.49 -17.72 -34.18
CA SER A 654 31.03 -18.28 -35.42
C SER A 654 32.56 -18.27 -35.43
N GLU A 655 33.17 -19.36 -35.87
CA GLU A 655 34.62 -19.44 -36.15
C GLU A 655 34.97 -18.74 -37.47
N ILE A 656 34.00 -18.64 -38.38
CA ILE A 656 34.12 -17.96 -39.66
C ILE A 656 33.64 -16.52 -39.43
N GLY A 657 34.55 -15.55 -39.54
CA GLY A 657 34.19 -14.13 -39.49
C GLY A 657 33.35 -13.76 -40.71
N PHE A 658 32.24 -13.04 -40.49
CA PHE A 658 31.40 -12.49 -41.55
C PHE A 658 31.79 -11.04 -41.88
#